data_AF-A0A2M7KUP4-F1
#
_entry.id   AF-A0A2M7KUP4-F1
#
_cell.length_a   1.000
_cell.length_b   1.000
_cell.length_c   1.000
_cell.angle_alpha   90.00
_cell.angle_beta   90.00
_cell.angle_gamma   90.00
#
_symmetry.space_group_name_H-M   'P 1'
#
loop_
_entity.id
_entity.type
_entity.pdbx_description
1 polymer ?
#
loop_
_entity_poly.entity_id
_entity_poly.type
_entity_poly.pdbx_seq_one_letter_code
_entity_poly.pdbx_strand_id
1 'polypeptide(L)'
;MASALVALLALCHELSAAPLVNVAGPRYGTQVRADTQFSEKHAGSNAVDGRLVEGDGCWYSKDQTKLPCALTLQLAGEEDVRKVVLVQARWQGNMYHTKDFALEASGDGQKWERLATGQLPDENLARAELEVHARTRWLRIVVLTSYNSFQTCGLTEVELWAAGHPGFGPPEILFKGEPAPPPTADVCGLSFIAAATGPQLALFGPDSSLLVSLGANEEVALTVPITALPVGATVRAAASLIEGAGAEVEVSFTGGLSHKRALSARARSVALEVGAAEGAGDSRVCLRVWAASEAAVRLSSLRLTAGTRSFPLPITVVAPDYGAGPPPVSPELRPALQRALIEWDWKLQDGIGTPRNPSTYPAAVAQTLERGQRLVDDLCDQGLRERLGPRLARWQALKRESDDLVADTAADEARWADLYLRVHWLRREIALQNPLADVGPLLFVKRVPACFSHQLTQYYGRYARPGGGVFVLDQPGVSMACRQLAPGMLPTGSPMHPEVSYDGKRILFAYCAADTTPTDTRNGHQGRYYHVYGMDADGADLKQLTDGPYNDFAPRFLPNGETLFVSTRRGGWHRCGSPGCETYTLATMNADGTDAHPVSYHETQEWDPAVLANGRVIYTRWDYVDRHPVFYEHLWTSAPDGTSPMAFFGNNTFNPVGIWEPQQVPGSPRIMATAAAHHAMTAGSIILVDPRKGVDGLDSITRLTPDAPFPESETPVPPSWFNPQPGVKPFETPESQRWPGHCYRSSWALSETYFLAAYSFQGLIGEPTGNAANMFGLYLIDTFGDKELLYRDPNIASAWPIPLRPRLRPPVVPSQLDPELGDDGLLVLQNVYDANPALPAGSVKALRIVQVLPKSTPGIDNPAVGRPRGAPGKQVLGTVPVEPDGSAYFRVPARIEIAFQALDQRGMAVQVMRSETYLHPGERVTCVGCHESRLGSPPETTPQALSRAPSQITPGPDGSKPLSYPLLVQPVLDKHCVSCHSGDKPKGDVTLTAEPEGHYTKSYNALVERVPFSDQGNAEAISQPGRFGALGSPVMQKLLAGHHEVKLTAEDTERLATWMDANALFYGTFDPADQARQLLAEHIEGPKLE
;
A
#
# COMPACT_ATOMS: atom_id res chain seq x y z
N MET A 1 -58.46 -25.65 -30.59
CA MET A 1 -57.49 -26.75 -30.78
C MET A 1 -56.19 -26.31 -31.44
N ALA A 2 -56.18 -25.37 -32.41
CA ALA A 2 -54.95 -24.88 -33.04
C ALA A 2 -54.03 -24.04 -32.10
N SER A 3 -54.58 -23.21 -31.21
CA SER A 3 -53.77 -22.38 -30.30
C SER A 3 -53.13 -23.15 -29.13
N ALA A 4 -53.70 -24.31 -28.76
CA ALA A 4 -53.12 -25.17 -27.73
C ALA A 4 -51.94 -26.00 -28.26
N LEU A 5 -51.93 -26.32 -29.57
CA LEU A 5 -50.85 -27.05 -30.21
C LEU A 5 -49.62 -26.18 -30.45
N VAL A 6 -49.81 -24.88 -30.73
CA VAL A 6 -48.71 -23.91 -30.89
C VAL A 6 -48.06 -23.55 -29.54
N ALA A 7 -48.85 -23.46 -28.46
CA ALA A 7 -48.33 -23.28 -27.11
C ALA A 7 -47.60 -24.54 -26.57
N LEU A 8 -48.07 -25.75 -26.90
CA LEU A 8 -47.36 -26.98 -26.56
C LEU A 8 -46.06 -27.16 -27.37
N LEU A 9 -46.04 -26.76 -28.65
CA LEU A 9 -44.83 -26.82 -29.48
C LEU A 9 -43.78 -25.76 -29.08
N ALA A 10 -44.21 -24.59 -28.59
CA ALA A 10 -43.32 -23.58 -28.01
C ALA A 10 -42.75 -24.04 -26.64
N LEU A 11 -43.59 -24.62 -25.76
CA LEU A 11 -43.10 -25.19 -24.48
C LEU A 11 -42.18 -26.41 -24.69
N CYS A 12 -42.42 -27.24 -25.71
CA CYS A 12 -41.56 -28.38 -26.01
C CYS A 12 -40.21 -27.98 -26.67
N HIS A 13 -40.11 -26.78 -27.26
CA HIS A 13 -38.83 -26.28 -27.79
C HIS A 13 -37.97 -25.60 -26.72
N GLU A 14 -38.59 -24.99 -25.70
CA GLU A 14 -37.86 -24.44 -24.54
C GLU A 14 -37.37 -25.52 -23.56
N LEU A 15 -37.97 -26.72 -23.55
CA LEU A 15 -37.59 -27.83 -22.66
C LEU A 15 -36.51 -28.77 -23.24
N SER A 16 -35.87 -28.43 -24.36
CA SER A 16 -34.88 -29.31 -25.02
C SER A 16 -33.69 -28.58 -25.67
N ALA A 17 -33.49 -27.29 -25.43
CA ALA A 17 -32.25 -26.64 -25.87
C ALA A 17 -31.09 -27.18 -25.01
N ALA A 18 -30.15 -27.90 -25.64
CA ALA A 18 -28.94 -28.33 -24.95
C ALA A 18 -28.24 -27.12 -24.31
N PRO A 19 -27.78 -27.21 -23.05
CA PRO A 19 -27.13 -26.09 -22.38
C PRO A 19 -25.93 -25.63 -23.21
N LEU A 20 -25.86 -24.32 -23.46
CA LEU A 20 -24.69 -23.73 -24.10
C LEU A 20 -23.62 -23.44 -23.04
N VAL A 21 -22.38 -23.75 -23.36
CA VAL A 21 -21.23 -23.49 -22.48
C VAL A 21 -20.29 -22.50 -23.16
N ASN A 22 -19.84 -21.47 -22.43
CA ASN A 22 -18.82 -20.55 -22.94
C ASN A 22 -17.46 -21.26 -23.02
N VAL A 23 -17.04 -21.64 -24.24
CA VAL A 23 -15.79 -22.31 -24.58
C VAL A 23 -14.67 -21.35 -25.02
N ALA A 24 -14.84 -20.03 -24.92
CA ALA A 24 -13.83 -19.07 -25.35
C ALA A 24 -12.55 -19.12 -24.50
N GLY A 25 -12.68 -19.48 -23.22
CA GLY A 25 -11.58 -19.41 -22.27
C GLY A 25 -10.56 -20.57 -22.36
N PRO A 26 -9.31 -20.35 -21.92
CA PRO A 26 -8.22 -21.32 -22.02
C PRO A 26 -8.45 -22.61 -21.23
N ARG A 27 -9.36 -22.62 -20.24
CA ARG A 27 -9.78 -23.85 -19.53
C ARG A 27 -10.39 -24.91 -20.44
N TYR A 28 -10.89 -24.52 -21.61
CA TYR A 28 -11.40 -25.42 -22.65
C TYR A 28 -10.36 -25.69 -23.75
N GLY A 29 -9.11 -25.30 -23.53
CA GLY A 29 -8.00 -25.46 -24.49
C GLY A 29 -8.05 -24.50 -25.67
N THR A 30 -8.84 -23.43 -25.59
CA THR A 30 -8.92 -22.40 -26.62
C THR A 30 -7.66 -21.52 -26.60
N GLN A 31 -6.99 -21.41 -27.74
CA GLN A 31 -5.85 -20.52 -27.93
C GLN A 31 -6.31 -19.26 -28.66
N VAL A 32 -5.77 -18.10 -28.27
CA VAL A 32 -6.15 -16.81 -28.84
C VAL A 32 -4.95 -16.11 -29.43
N ARG A 33 -5.12 -15.58 -30.63
CA ARG A 33 -4.10 -14.80 -31.35
C ARG A 33 -4.73 -13.54 -31.92
N ALA A 34 -4.17 -12.39 -31.59
CA ALA A 34 -4.50 -11.13 -32.25
C ALA A 34 -3.52 -10.85 -33.39
N ASP A 35 -4.00 -10.27 -34.50
CA ASP A 35 -3.14 -9.78 -35.58
C ASP A 35 -2.26 -8.60 -35.13
N THR A 36 -2.73 -7.87 -34.13
CA THR A 36 -2.10 -6.68 -33.57
C THR A 36 -2.46 -6.58 -32.09
N GLN A 37 -1.52 -6.12 -31.29
CA GLN A 37 -1.74 -5.79 -29.89
C GLN A 37 -0.86 -4.62 -29.49
N PHE A 38 -1.37 -3.75 -28.61
CA PHE A 38 -0.66 -2.57 -28.14
C PHE A 38 0.64 -2.94 -27.42
N SER A 39 0.56 -3.99 -26.60
CA SER A 39 1.68 -4.63 -25.92
C SER A 39 1.27 -6.04 -25.47
N GLU A 40 2.20 -6.82 -24.95
CA GLU A 40 1.90 -8.12 -24.29
C GLU A 40 0.89 -7.97 -23.15
N LYS A 41 0.85 -6.80 -22.49
CA LYS A 41 -0.11 -6.50 -21.42
C LYS A 41 -1.55 -6.46 -21.92
N HIS A 42 -1.76 -6.12 -23.20
CA HIS A 42 -3.07 -6.03 -23.83
C HIS A 42 -3.24 -7.09 -24.93
N ALA A 43 -2.68 -8.28 -24.70
CA ALA A 43 -2.74 -9.39 -25.64
C ALA A 43 -4.17 -9.89 -25.87
N GLY A 44 -4.38 -10.55 -27.01
CA GLY A 44 -5.70 -11.10 -27.38
C GLY A 44 -6.28 -12.08 -26.35
N SER A 45 -5.44 -12.79 -25.59
CA SER A 45 -5.86 -13.72 -24.55
C SER A 45 -6.63 -13.07 -23.39
N ASN A 46 -6.43 -11.77 -23.17
CA ASN A 46 -7.16 -11.02 -22.14
C ASN A 46 -8.65 -10.95 -22.43
N ALA A 47 -9.03 -10.93 -23.71
CA ALA A 47 -10.43 -10.86 -24.10
C ALA A 47 -11.20 -12.17 -23.88
N VAL A 48 -10.59 -13.23 -23.35
CA VAL A 48 -11.27 -14.53 -23.09
C VAL A 48 -10.99 -15.08 -21.70
N ASP A 49 -10.39 -14.29 -20.82
CA ASP A 49 -9.97 -14.75 -19.49
C ASP A 49 -11.14 -14.79 -18.48
N GLY A 50 -12.33 -14.38 -18.90
CA GLY A 50 -13.56 -14.39 -18.13
C GLY A 50 -13.63 -13.25 -17.10
N ARG A 51 -12.72 -12.27 -17.17
CA ARG A 51 -12.69 -11.12 -16.27
C ARG A 51 -13.27 -9.89 -16.97
N LEU A 52 -14.35 -9.36 -16.42
CA LEU A 52 -14.85 -8.02 -16.78
C LEU A 52 -14.03 -6.97 -16.01
N VAL A 53 -12.78 -6.77 -16.42
CA VAL A 53 -11.83 -5.85 -15.77
C VAL A 53 -11.71 -4.53 -16.51
N GLU A 54 -11.45 -3.46 -15.76
CA GLU A 54 -11.22 -2.12 -16.31
C GLU A 54 -9.76 -1.97 -16.77
N GLY A 55 -9.54 -1.34 -17.92
CA GLY A 55 -8.21 -0.95 -18.39
C GLY A 55 -7.30 -2.13 -18.78
N ASP A 56 -6.29 -2.39 -17.96
CA ASP A 56 -5.13 -3.25 -18.23
C ASP A 56 -5.40 -4.74 -18.49
N GLY A 57 -6.66 -5.18 -18.38
CA GLY A 57 -7.06 -6.56 -18.66
C GLY A 57 -7.93 -6.71 -19.90
N CYS A 58 -7.90 -5.76 -20.84
CA CYS A 58 -8.57 -5.89 -22.14
C CYS A 58 -7.56 -6.27 -23.24
N TRP A 59 -8.06 -6.74 -24.38
CA TRP A 59 -7.29 -6.72 -25.63
C TRP A 59 -7.40 -5.33 -26.27
N TYR A 60 -6.26 -4.71 -26.59
CA TYR A 60 -6.18 -3.49 -27.39
C TYR A 60 -5.25 -3.71 -28.58
N SER A 61 -5.68 -3.30 -29.77
CA SER A 61 -4.82 -3.22 -30.94
C SER A 61 -3.70 -2.20 -30.74
N LYS A 62 -2.59 -2.32 -31.48
CA LYS A 62 -1.60 -1.23 -31.56
C LYS A 62 -2.25 0.06 -32.09
N ASP A 63 -1.76 1.21 -31.61
CA ASP A 63 -2.11 2.51 -32.20
C ASP A 63 -1.91 2.51 -33.72
N GLN A 64 -2.86 3.14 -34.41
CA GLN A 64 -2.92 3.28 -35.87
C GLN A 64 -2.92 1.93 -36.59
N THR A 65 -3.53 0.92 -35.99
CA THR A 65 -3.74 -0.38 -36.63
C THR A 65 -4.49 -0.18 -37.95
N LYS A 66 -3.99 -0.78 -39.02
CA LYS A 66 -4.69 -0.82 -40.29
C LYS A 66 -5.85 -1.83 -40.20
N LEU A 67 -7.08 -1.34 -40.40
CA LEU A 67 -8.26 -2.20 -40.50
C LEU A 67 -8.44 -2.75 -41.93
N PRO A 68 -9.00 -3.96 -42.10
CA PRO A 68 -9.44 -4.83 -41.02
C PRO A 68 -8.30 -5.55 -40.31
N CYS A 69 -8.44 -5.74 -39.00
CA CYS A 69 -7.59 -6.61 -38.19
C CYS A 69 -8.45 -7.64 -37.47
N ALA A 70 -7.85 -8.71 -36.96
CA ALA A 70 -8.62 -9.77 -36.34
C ALA A 70 -8.08 -10.28 -35.01
N LEU A 71 -9.03 -10.77 -34.20
CA LEU A 71 -8.80 -11.63 -33.05
C LEU A 71 -9.26 -13.04 -33.42
N THR A 72 -8.33 -13.99 -33.43
CA THR A 72 -8.55 -15.38 -33.86
C THR A 72 -8.52 -16.31 -32.65
N LEU A 73 -9.56 -17.12 -32.50
CA LEU A 73 -9.72 -18.14 -31.48
C LEU A 73 -9.62 -19.52 -32.14
N GLN A 74 -8.66 -20.31 -31.68
CA GLN A 74 -8.49 -21.71 -32.05
C GLN A 74 -9.02 -22.58 -30.93
N LEU A 75 -10.11 -23.28 -31.18
CA LEU A 75 -10.73 -24.20 -30.24
C LEU A 75 -9.92 -25.51 -30.15
N ALA A 76 -9.97 -26.17 -28.99
CA ALA A 76 -9.23 -27.42 -28.75
C ALA A 76 -9.65 -28.54 -29.73
N GLY A 77 -10.90 -28.50 -30.19
CA GLY A 77 -11.45 -29.37 -31.22
C GLY A 77 -12.53 -28.66 -32.02
N GLU A 78 -13.26 -29.41 -32.84
CA GLU A 78 -14.42 -28.90 -33.55
C GLU A 78 -15.60 -28.75 -32.59
N GLU A 79 -16.15 -27.54 -32.51
CA GLU A 79 -17.25 -27.17 -31.62
C GLU A 79 -18.47 -26.67 -32.39
N ASP A 80 -19.65 -26.98 -31.89
CA ASP A 80 -20.92 -26.47 -32.41
C ASP A 80 -21.27 -25.16 -31.72
N VAL A 81 -20.72 -24.05 -32.23
CA VAL A 81 -20.89 -22.70 -31.69
C VAL A 81 -22.27 -22.18 -32.07
N ARG A 82 -23.03 -21.77 -31.05
CA ARG A 82 -24.43 -21.32 -31.16
C ARG A 82 -24.64 -19.84 -30.89
N LYS A 83 -23.74 -19.23 -30.11
CA LYS A 83 -23.81 -17.80 -29.82
C LYS A 83 -22.41 -17.23 -29.59
N VAL A 84 -22.20 -16.00 -30.04
CA VAL A 84 -21.00 -15.21 -29.74
C VAL A 84 -21.42 -13.92 -29.06
N VAL A 85 -20.76 -13.57 -27.96
CA VAL A 85 -20.93 -12.29 -27.27
C VAL A 85 -19.62 -11.52 -27.34
N LEU A 86 -19.68 -10.28 -27.79
CA LEU A 86 -18.56 -9.35 -27.76
C LEU A 86 -18.87 -8.22 -26.77
N VAL A 87 -17.88 -7.87 -25.95
CA VAL A 87 -17.98 -6.76 -24.99
C VAL A 87 -16.97 -5.68 -25.37
N GLN A 88 -17.49 -4.47 -25.57
CA GLN A 88 -16.71 -3.30 -25.93
C GLN A 88 -15.59 -3.07 -24.92
N ALA A 89 -14.40 -2.71 -25.43
CA ALA A 89 -13.29 -2.26 -24.61
C ALA A 89 -13.71 -1.13 -23.66
N ARG A 90 -13.17 -1.11 -22.43
CA ARG A 90 -13.32 0.04 -21.52
C ARG A 90 -12.01 0.80 -21.36
N TRP A 91 -11.94 1.99 -21.95
CA TRP A 91 -10.83 2.95 -21.79
C TRP A 91 -11.35 4.39 -21.77
N GLN A 92 -10.48 5.38 -21.53
CA GLN A 92 -10.88 6.79 -21.49
C GLN A 92 -11.60 7.22 -22.79
N GLY A 93 -12.85 7.69 -22.67
CA GLY A 93 -13.64 8.12 -23.82
C GLY A 93 -14.01 6.97 -24.76
N ASN A 94 -13.74 7.14 -26.06
CA ASN A 94 -13.99 6.14 -27.11
C ASN A 94 -12.71 5.50 -27.67
N MET A 95 -11.59 5.63 -26.95
CA MET A 95 -10.32 5.03 -27.33
C MET A 95 -10.47 3.51 -27.43
N TYR A 96 -9.98 2.92 -28.52
CA TYR A 96 -10.05 1.49 -28.81
C TYR A 96 -11.47 0.92 -28.95
N HIS A 97 -12.49 1.74 -29.15
CA HIS A 97 -13.84 1.22 -29.41
C HIS A 97 -13.96 0.61 -30.82
N THR A 98 -14.29 -0.67 -30.84
CA THR A 98 -14.67 -1.42 -32.04
C THR A 98 -16.03 -0.93 -32.53
N LYS A 99 -16.19 -0.66 -33.84
CA LYS A 99 -17.47 -0.22 -34.41
C LYS A 99 -18.13 -1.34 -35.21
N ASP A 100 -17.75 -1.52 -36.46
CA ASP A 100 -18.28 -2.59 -37.32
C ASP A 100 -17.36 -3.81 -37.22
N PHE A 101 -17.93 -5.01 -37.09
CA PHE A 101 -17.17 -6.25 -37.09
C PHE A 101 -17.86 -7.37 -37.89
N ALA A 102 -17.08 -8.38 -38.28
CA ALA A 102 -17.57 -9.63 -38.86
C ALA A 102 -17.09 -10.83 -38.02
N LEU A 103 -17.94 -11.84 -37.89
CA LEU A 103 -17.60 -13.14 -37.35
C LEU A 103 -17.35 -14.10 -38.52
N GLU A 104 -16.19 -14.75 -38.52
CA GLU A 104 -15.80 -15.72 -39.54
C GLU A 104 -15.39 -17.04 -38.86
N ALA A 105 -15.65 -18.18 -39.50
CA ALA A 105 -15.31 -19.50 -38.97
C ALA A 105 -14.56 -20.35 -39.99
N SER A 106 -13.76 -21.29 -39.51
CA SER A 106 -12.99 -22.21 -40.33
C SER A 106 -12.76 -23.56 -39.66
N GLY A 107 -12.87 -24.66 -40.41
CA GLY A 107 -12.49 -25.99 -39.92
C GLY A 107 -10.96 -26.21 -39.94
N ASP A 108 -10.26 -25.64 -40.92
CA ASP A 108 -8.83 -25.90 -41.19
C ASP A 108 -7.91 -24.71 -40.87
N GLY A 109 -8.49 -23.55 -40.50
CA GLY A 109 -7.77 -22.31 -40.23
C GLY A 109 -7.30 -21.57 -41.49
N GLN A 110 -7.60 -22.09 -42.69
CA GLN A 110 -7.21 -21.52 -43.97
C GLN A 110 -8.40 -20.97 -44.75
N LYS A 111 -9.52 -21.69 -44.77
CA LYS A 111 -10.74 -21.28 -45.47
C LYS A 111 -11.76 -20.72 -44.49
N TRP A 112 -12.04 -19.43 -44.62
CA TRP A 112 -12.91 -18.70 -43.71
C TRP A 112 -14.27 -18.43 -44.34
N GLU A 113 -15.34 -18.80 -43.65
CA GLU A 113 -16.72 -18.51 -43.99
C GLU A 113 -17.26 -17.43 -43.06
N ARG A 114 -17.93 -16.41 -43.61
CA ARG A 114 -18.54 -15.35 -42.81
C ARG A 114 -19.86 -15.83 -42.21
N LEU A 115 -19.92 -15.83 -40.89
CA LEU A 115 -21.09 -16.24 -40.12
C LEU A 115 -22.08 -15.10 -39.92
N ALA A 116 -21.57 -13.93 -39.52
CA ALA A 116 -22.38 -12.78 -39.17
C ALA A 116 -21.58 -11.48 -39.28
N THR A 117 -22.28 -10.35 -39.27
CA THR A 117 -21.73 -9.01 -39.09
C THR A 117 -22.52 -8.28 -38.02
N GLY A 118 -21.87 -7.44 -37.24
CA GLY A 118 -22.52 -6.66 -36.20
C GLY A 118 -21.88 -5.31 -35.98
N GLN A 119 -22.51 -4.53 -35.11
CA GLN A 119 -22.01 -3.26 -34.62
C GLN A 119 -21.96 -3.28 -33.10
N LEU A 120 -20.88 -2.76 -32.53
CA LEU A 120 -20.79 -2.45 -31.10
C LEU A 120 -21.05 -0.95 -30.90
N PRO A 121 -21.89 -0.54 -29.94
CA PRO A 121 -22.10 0.86 -29.60
C PRO A 121 -20.82 1.56 -29.13
N ASP A 122 -20.78 2.89 -29.27
CA ASP A 122 -19.71 3.76 -28.75
C ASP A 122 -19.88 4.00 -27.23
N GLU A 123 -19.92 2.93 -26.45
CA GLU A 123 -20.14 2.95 -25.00
C GLU A 123 -19.31 1.85 -24.32
N ASN A 124 -18.66 2.20 -23.21
CA ASN A 124 -17.82 1.29 -22.45
C ASN A 124 -18.61 0.06 -22.00
N LEU A 125 -18.05 -1.14 -22.22
CA LEU A 125 -18.66 -2.43 -21.88
C LEU A 125 -20.00 -2.73 -22.60
N ALA A 126 -20.35 -1.99 -23.65
CA ALA A 126 -21.50 -2.31 -24.48
C ALA A 126 -21.39 -3.72 -25.06
N ARG A 127 -22.51 -4.43 -25.11
CA ARG A 127 -22.57 -5.84 -25.52
C ARG A 127 -23.21 -5.99 -26.89
N ALA A 128 -22.59 -6.81 -27.74
CA ALA A 128 -23.20 -7.31 -28.95
C ALA A 128 -23.34 -8.84 -28.85
N GLU A 129 -24.58 -9.33 -28.87
CA GLU A 129 -24.88 -10.76 -28.87
C GLU A 129 -25.35 -11.19 -30.27
N LEU A 130 -24.74 -12.24 -30.82
CA LEU A 130 -25.06 -12.78 -32.13
C LEU A 130 -25.34 -14.27 -32.01
N GLU A 131 -26.53 -14.69 -32.42
CA GLU A 131 -26.81 -16.09 -32.68
C GLU A 131 -26.06 -16.52 -33.95
N VAL A 132 -25.30 -17.60 -33.82
CA VAL A 132 -24.54 -18.20 -34.92
C VAL A 132 -24.82 -19.69 -34.95
N HIS A 133 -24.64 -20.35 -36.09
CA HIS A 133 -24.74 -21.81 -36.14
C HIS A 133 -23.56 -22.32 -36.95
N ALA A 134 -22.45 -22.58 -36.27
CA ALA A 134 -21.21 -22.97 -36.91
C ALA A 134 -20.57 -24.13 -36.17
N ARG A 135 -20.43 -25.25 -36.87
CA ARG A 135 -19.54 -26.32 -36.42
C ARG A 135 -18.14 -26.03 -36.92
N THR A 136 -17.24 -25.63 -36.03
CA THR A 136 -15.95 -25.05 -36.41
C THR A 136 -14.86 -25.32 -35.37
N ARG A 137 -13.60 -25.32 -35.82
CA ARG A 137 -12.43 -25.35 -34.93
C ARG A 137 -11.81 -23.98 -34.74
N TRP A 138 -12.01 -23.09 -35.70
CA TRP A 138 -11.46 -21.74 -35.67
C TRP A 138 -12.58 -20.72 -35.80
N LEU A 139 -12.50 -19.66 -35.03
CA LEU A 139 -13.40 -18.53 -35.11
C LEU A 139 -12.58 -17.25 -35.08
N ARG A 140 -12.92 -16.29 -35.92
CA ARG A 140 -12.20 -15.03 -36.05
C ARG A 140 -13.16 -13.87 -36.00
N ILE A 141 -12.87 -12.92 -35.12
CA ILE A 141 -13.58 -11.64 -35.01
C ILE A 141 -12.77 -10.64 -35.82
N VAL A 142 -13.31 -10.22 -36.95
CA VAL A 142 -12.68 -9.28 -37.87
C VAL A 142 -13.24 -7.89 -37.60
N VAL A 143 -12.43 -6.99 -37.05
CA VAL A 143 -12.81 -5.59 -36.86
C VAL A 143 -12.72 -4.88 -38.21
N LEU A 144 -13.83 -4.35 -38.69
CA LEU A 144 -13.94 -3.70 -40.00
C LEU A 144 -13.74 -2.18 -39.90
N THR A 145 -14.29 -1.56 -38.85
CA THR A 145 -14.17 -0.11 -38.59
C THR A 145 -14.09 0.18 -37.08
N SER A 146 -13.68 1.40 -36.73
CA SER A 146 -13.59 1.88 -35.35
C SER A 146 -14.19 3.27 -35.18
N TYR A 147 -14.47 3.67 -33.93
CA TYR A 147 -14.88 5.03 -33.59
C TYR A 147 -13.72 6.02 -33.49
N ASN A 148 -12.49 5.52 -33.26
CA ASN A 148 -11.26 6.30 -33.19
C ASN A 148 -10.24 5.74 -34.17
N SER A 149 -9.64 6.58 -35.02
CA SER A 149 -8.70 6.17 -36.06
C SER A 149 -7.24 6.06 -35.57
N PHE A 150 -6.93 6.66 -34.42
CA PHE A 150 -5.60 6.59 -33.81
C PHE A 150 -5.51 5.44 -32.80
N GLN A 151 -6.41 5.36 -31.82
CA GLN A 151 -6.52 4.20 -30.91
C GLN A 151 -7.60 3.27 -31.42
N THR A 152 -7.20 2.34 -32.29
CA THR A 152 -8.08 1.77 -33.30
C THR A 152 -9.18 0.87 -32.71
N CYS A 153 -8.85 -0.28 -32.10
CA CYS A 153 -9.88 -1.18 -31.60
C CYS A 153 -9.43 -2.05 -30.42
N GLY A 154 -10.40 -2.68 -29.76
CA GLY A 154 -10.20 -3.53 -28.61
C GLY A 154 -11.50 -4.19 -28.16
N LEU A 155 -11.35 -5.20 -27.29
CA LEU A 155 -12.45 -5.93 -26.65
C LEU A 155 -12.06 -6.27 -25.22
N THR A 156 -13.00 -6.09 -24.29
CA THR A 156 -12.79 -6.49 -22.88
C THR A 156 -13.07 -7.97 -22.69
N GLU A 157 -14.12 -8.51 -23.31
CA GLU A 157 -14.51 -9.92 -23.16
C GLU A 157 -15.14 -10.43 -24.46
N VAL A 158 -14.91 -11.70 -24.74
CA VAL A 158 -15.43 -12.49 -25.86
C VAL A 158 -15.91 -13.81 -25.30
N GLU A 159 -17.21 -14.07 -25.45
CA GLU A 159 -17.83 -15.32 -25.04
C GLU A 159 -18.20 -16.14 -26.29
N LEU A 160 -17.84 -17.42 -26.31
CA LEU A 160 -18.18 -18.38 -27.38
C LEU A 160 -19.03 -19.49 -26.80
N TRP A 161 -20.33 -19.45 -27.02
CA TRP A 161 -21.29 -20.38 -26.45
C TRP A 161 -21.53 -21.56 -27.38
N ALA A 162 -21.06 -22.75 -27.00
CA ALA A 162 -21.15 -23.98 -27.79
C ALA A 162 -22.08 -25.03 -27.16
N ALA A 163 -22.73 -25.83 -28.02
CA ALA A 163 -23.58 -26.94 -27.63
C ALA A 163 -22.79 -28.27 -27.50
N GLY A 164 -23.37 -29.27 -26.83
CA GLY A 164 -22.77 -30.60 -26.68
C GLY A 164 -21.70 -30.70 -25.59
N HIS A 165 -21.71 -29.75 -24.65
CA HIS A 165 -20.89 -29.75 -23.43
C HIS A 165 -21.78 -30.00 -22.22
N PRO A 166 -21.32 -30.75 -21.21
CA PRO A 166 -22.03 -30.86 -19.94
C PRO A 166 -22.05 -29.48 -19.26
N GLY A 167 -23.22 -29.08 -18.76
CA GLY A 167 -23.32 -27.97 -17.83
C GLY A 167 -22.93 -28.44 -16.43
N PHE A 168 -22.21 -27.62 -15.67
CA PHE A 168 -21.87 -27.91 -14.29
C PHE A 168 -22.55 -26.91 -13.37
N GLY A 169 -23.30 -27.41 -12.39
CA GLY A 169 -23.86 -26.61 -11.32
C GLY A 169 -22.82 -26.28 -10.24
N PRO A 170 -23.16 -25.39 -9.29
CA PRO A 170 -22.30 -25.11 -8.16
C PRO A 170 -22.07 -26.38 -7.32
N PRO A 171 -20.83 -26.67 -6.90
CA PRO A 171 -20.55 -27.82 -6.06
C PRO A 171 -21.18 -27.67 -4.67
N GLU A 172 -21.75 -28.75 -4.17
CA GLU A 172 -22.32 -28.87 -2.82
C GLU A 172 -21.38 -29.72 -1.95
N ILE A 173 -21.00 -29.22 -0.78
CA ILE A 173 -20.05 -29.89 0.10
C ILE A 173 -20.74 -30.18 1.44
N LEU A 174 -20.65 -31.42 1.88
CA LEU A 174 -21.22 -31.91 3.14
C LEU A 174 -20.12 -32.42 4.06
N PHE A 175 -20.17 -32.03 5.33
CA PHE A 175 -19.38 -32.59 6.42
C PHE A 175 -20.28 -33.48 7.25
N LYS A 176 -19.97 -34.79 7.28
CA LYS A 176 -20.76 -35.81 7.99
C LYS A 176 -22.26 -35.78 7.63
N GLY A 177 -22.58 -35.49 6.37
CA GLY A 177 -23.95 -35.44 5.85
C GLY A 177 -24.67 -34.10 5.99
N GLU A 178 -24.09 -33.13 6.71
CA GLU A 178 -24.65 -31.78 6.87
C GLU A 178 -23.91 -30.77 5.97
N PRO A 179 -24.55 -29.66 5.55
CA PRO A 179 -23.88 -28.61 4.78
C PRO A 179 -22.60 -28.13 5.46
N ALA A 180 -21.49 -28.10 4.71
CA ALA A 180 -20.22 -27.61 5.20
C ALA A 180 -20.29 -26.09 5.50
N PRO A 181 -19.45 -25.56 6.40
CA PRO A 181 -19.38 -24.11 6.62
C PRO A 181 -19.00 -23.37 5.34
N PRO A 182 -19.25 -22.05 5.28
CA PRO A 182 -18.87 -21.27 4.11
C PRO A 182 -17.35 -21.32 3.86
N PRO A 183 -16.92 -21.30 2.59
CA PRO A 183 -15.51 -21.28 2.26
C PRO A 183 -14.87 -19.94 2.60
N THR A 184 -13.56 -19.97 2.84
CA THR A 184 -12.75 -18.77 2.93
C THR A 184 -12.68 -18.05 1.59
N ALA A 185 -12.31 -16.77 1.61
CA ALA A 185 -12.00 -16.04 0.39
C ALA A 185 -10.96 -16.78 -0.46
N ASP A 186 -11.15 -16.75 -1.79
CA ASP A 186 -10.16 -17.29 -2.72
C ASP A 186 -8.91 -16.42 -2.71
N VAL A 187 -7.77 -17.04 -2.43
CA VAL A 187 -6.47 -16.42 -2.56
C VAL A 187 -5.73 -17.14 -3.67
N CYS A 188 -5.70 -16.54 -4.85
CA CYS A 188 -5.01 -17.07 -6.03
C CYS A 188 -5.31 -18.56 -6.30
N GLY A 189 -6.59 -18.95 -6.25
CA GLY A 189 -7.04 -20.32 -6.53
C GLY A 189 -7.00 -21.29 -5.35
N LEU A 190 -6.67 -20.81 -4.13
CA LEU A 190 -6.76 -21.57 -2.90
C LEU A 190 -7.90 -21.05 -2.02
N SER A 191 -8.76 -21.94 -1.59
CA SER A 191 -9.77 -21.67 -0.55
C SER A 191 -9.85 -22.84 0.43
N PHE A 192 -10.31 -22.55 1.64
CA PHE A 192 -10.50 -23.54 2.70
C PHE A 192 -11.96 -23.62 3.11
N ILE A 193 -12.39 -24.80 3.52
CA ILE A 193 -13.65 -25.00 4.22
C ILE A 193 -13.31 -25.71 5.52
N ALA A 194 -13.52 -25.02 6.63
CA ALA A 194 -13.15 -25.53 7.94
C ALA A 194 -14.13 -25.00 8.99
N ALA A 195 -14.42 -25.84 9.98
CA ALA A 195 -15.08 -25.46 11.22
C ALA A 195 -14.09 -25.59 12.38
N ALA A 196 -14.44 -25.04 13.55
CA ALA A 196 -13.64 -25.15 14.77
C ALA A 196 -13.43 -26.61 15.21
N THR A 197 -14.36 -27.50 14.87
CA THR A 197 -14.26 -28.95 15.08
C THR A 197 -14.80 -29.67 13.85
N GLY A 198 -14.42 -30.93 13.64
CA GLY A 198 -14.88 -31.71 12.50
C GLY A 198 -13.96 -31.63 11.27
N PRO A 199 -14.42 -32.16 10.12
CA PRO A 199 -13.61 -32.24 8.90
C PRO A 199 -13.13 -30.87 8.43
N GLN A 200 -12.02 -30.87 7.68
CA GLN A 200 -11.55 -29.67 7.00
C GLN A 200 -11.10 -30.01 5.57
N LEU A 201 -11.20 -29.02 4.68
CA LEU A 201 -10.98 -29.18 3.25
C LEU A 201 -10.20 -27.99 2.70
N ALA A 202 -9.20 -28.24 1.86
CA ALA A 202 -8.60 -27.23 0.98
C ALA A 202 -8.94 -27.54 -0.48
N LEU A 203 -9.29 -26.50 -1.22
CA LEU A 203 -9.67 -26.56 -2.63
C LEU A 203 -8.62 -25.82 -3.47
N PHE A 204 -8.12 -26.50 -4.50
CA PHE A 204 -7.11 -25.98 -5.43
C PHE A 204 -7.77 -25.86 -6.80
N GLY A 205 -8.35 -24.68 -7.07
CA GLY A 205 -9.20 -24.42 -8.24
C GLY A 205 -8.52 -24.73 -9.58
N PRO A 206 -7.32 -24.16 -9.87
CA PRO A 206 -6.63 -24.39 -11.13
C PRO A 206 -6.31 -25.87 -11.42
N ASP A 207 -6.01 -26.64 -10.38
CA ASP A 207 -5.61 -28.05 -10.49
C ASP A 207 -6.81 -29.01 -10.51
N SER A 208 -8.03 -28.50 -10.26
CA SER A 208 -9.21 -29.33 -9.96
C SER A 208 -8.85 -30.45 -8.97
N SER A 209 -8.17 -30.07 -7.89
CA SER A 209 -7.74 -30.98 -6.83
C SER A 209 -8.14 -30.45 -5.46
N LEU A 210 -8.28 -31.36 -4.49
CA LEU A 210 -8.66 -31.02 -3.13
C LEU A 210 -7.90 -31.88 -2.12
N LEU A 211 -7.71 -31.34 -0.91
CA LEU A 211 -7.12 -32.05 0.21
C LEU A 211 -8.12 -32.09 1.35
N VAL A 212 -8.56 -33.30 1.72
CA VAL A 212 -9.44 -33.54 2.85
C VAL A 212 -8.59 -33.90 4.06
N SER A 213 -8.82 -33.24 5.20
CA SER A 213 -8.27 -33.61 6.51
C SER A 213 -9.40 -34.08 7.42
N LEU A 214 -9.29 -35.32 7.90
CA LEU A 214 -10.31 -36.04 8.65
C LEU A 214 -9.78 -36.49 10.01
N GLY A 215 -10.67 -36.44 10.99
CA GLY A 215 -10.53 -37.03 12.31
C GLY A 215 -11.09 -38.45 12.33
N ALA A 216 -11.09 -39.08 13.51
CA ALA A 216 -11.70 -40.38 13.67
C ALA A 216 -13.22 -40.35 13.38
N ASN A 217 -13.67 -41.20 12.46
CA ASN A 217 -15.07 -41.32 12.03
C ASN A 217 -15.65 -40.04 11.42
N GLU A 218 -14.80 -39.29 10.72
CA GLU A 218 -15.19 -38.12 9.95
C GLU A 218 -15.33 -38.45 8.46
N GLU A 219 -16.21 -37.72 7.78
CA GLU A 219 -16.51 -37.86 6.36
C GLU A 219 -16.69 -36.48 5.71
N VAL A 220 -16.20 -36.35 4.47
CA VAL A 220 -16.52 -35.25 3.55
C VAL A 220 -17.12 -35.84 2.27
N ALA A 221 -18.20 -35.22 1.80
CA ALA A 221 -18.79 -35.50 0.50
C ALA A 221 -18.84 -34.21 -0.34
N LEU A 222 -18.31 -34.25 -1.56
CA LEU A 222 -18.43 -33.17 -2.54
C LEU A 222 -19.28 -33.66 -3.70
N THR A 223 -20.35 -32.93 -4.02
CA THR A 223 -21.27 -33.28 -5.10
C THR A 223 -21.31 -32.17 -6.15
N VAL A 224 -21.07 -32.51 -7.42
CA VAL A 224 -21.19 -31.58 -8.55
C VAL A 224 -22.43 -31.93 -9.37
N PRO A 225 -23.43 -31.04 -9.46
CA PRO A 225 -24.56 -31.21 -10.38
C PRO A 225 -24.08 -31.14 -11.83
N ILE A 226 -24.59 -32.00 -12.69
CA ILE A 226 -24.27 -32.02 -14.12
C ILE A 226 -25.56 -32.03 -14.93
N THR A 227 -25.68 -31.08 -15.87
CA THR A 227 -26.77 -31.05 -16.85
C THR A 227 -26.28 -31.50 -18.21
N ALA A 228 -27.15 -32.16 -18.98
CA ALA A 228 -26.83 -32.72 -20.30
C ALA A 228 -25.56 -33.60 -20.32
N LEU A 229 -25.50 -34.58 -19.40
CA LEU A 229 -24.40 -35.52 -19.29
C LEU A 229 -24.21 -36.32 -20.60
N PRO A 230 -23.01 -36.30 -21.21
CA PRO A 230 -22.77 -37.03 -22.45
C PRO A 230 -22.96 -38.56 -22.30
N VAL A 231 -23.45 -39.21 -23.34
CA VAL A 231 -23.53 -40.68 -23.39
C VAL A 231 -22.13 -41.28 -23.28
N GLY A 232 -21.97 -42.29 -22.42
CA GLY A 232 -20.67 -42.92 -22.15
C GLY A 232 -19.70 -42.05 -21.34
N ALA A 233 -20.20 -41.03 -20.63
CA ALA A 233 -19.38 -40.22 -19.74
C ALA A 233 -18.86 -41.04 -18.54
N THR A 234 -17.62 -40.79 -18.18
CA THR A 234 -16.90 -41.45 -17.10
C THR A 234 -16.20 -40.40 -16.25
N VAL A 235 -16.30 -40.49 -14.92
CA VAL A 235 -15.50 -39.67 -14.02
C VAL A 235 -14.24 -40.43 -13.66
N ARG A 236 -13.10 -39.73 -13.75
CA ARG A 236 -11.79 -40.20 -13.33
C ARG A 236 -11.27 -39.31 -12.21
N ALA A 237 -10.65 -39.95 -11.22
CA ALA A 237 -9.98 -39.29 -10.11
C ALA A 237 -8.79 -40.14 -9.65
N ALA A 238 -7.77 -39.50 -9.11
CA ALA A 238 -6.72 -40.16 -8.35
C ALA A 238 -6.85 -39.75 -6.89
N ALA A 239 -6.71 -40.71 -5.98
CA ALA A 239 -6.74 -40.47 -4.55
C ALA A 239 -5.43 -40.92 -3.93
N SER A 240 -4.84 -40.08 -3.08
CA SER A 240 -3.58 -40.36 -2.40
C SER A 240 -3.66 -40.07 -0.91
N LEU A 241 -3.23 -41.03 -0.08
CA LEU A 241 -3.09 -40.89 1.36
C LEU A 241 -1.82 -40.10 1.67
N ILE A 242 -2.00 -38.87 2.16
CA ILE A 242 -0.92 -37.96 2.53
C ILE A 242 -0.46 -38.27 3.96
N GLU A 243 -1.41 -38.42 4.87
CA GLU A 243 -1.18 -38.73 6.29
C GLU A 243 -2.22 -39.71 6.83
N GLY A 244 -1.90 -40.43 7.92
CA GLY A 244 -2.81 -41.37 8.58
C GLY A 244 -2.58 -42.84 8.24
N ALA A 245 -3.30 -43.72 8.95
CA ALA A 245 -3.18 -45.18 8.81
C ALA A 245 -3.99 -45.75 7.63
N GLY A 246 -5.11 -45.11 7.29
CA GLY A 246 -5.95 -45.48 6.17
C GLY A 246 -7.20 -44.61 6.06
N ALA A 247 -7.78 -44.59 4.87
CA ALA A 247 -9.02 -43.89 4.54
C ALA A 247 -9.75 -44.67 3.44
N GLU A 248 -11.04 -44.41 3.27
CA GLU A 248 -11.81 -44.93 2.15
C GLU A 248 -12.26 -43.76 1.27
N VAL A 249 -12.26 -44.01 -0.04
CA VAL A 249 -12.62 -43.04 -1.07
C VAL A 249 -13.62 -43.67 -2.03
N GLU A 250 -14.61 -42.89 -2.43
CA GLU A 250 -15.67 -43.31 -3.36
C GLU A 250 -15.94 -42.20 -4.38
N VAL A 251 -16.10 -42.61 -5.64
CA VAL A 251 -16.66 -41.77 -6.71
C VAL A 251 -17.92 -42.44 -7.22
N SER A 252 -19.00 -41.69 -7.36
CA SER A 252 -20.31 -42.21 -7.80
C SER A 252 -21.08 -41.21 -8.66
N PHE A 253 -22.00 -41.72 -9.47
CA PHE A 253 -23.07 -40.94 -10.09
C PHE A 253 -24.39 -41.19 -9.35
N THR A 254 -25.25 -40.17 -9.21
CA THR A 254 -26.62 -40.35 -8.67
C THR A 254 -27.39 -41.39 -9.50
N GLY A 255 -27.87 -42.45 -8.85
CA GLY A 255 -28.61 -43.53 -9.52
C GLY A 255 -27.76 -44.48 -10.37
N GLY A 256 -26.43 -44.32 -10.37
CA GLY A 256 -25.48 -45.15 -11.11
C GLY A 256 -24.64 -46.08 -10.22
N LEU A 257 -23.65 -46.75 -10.83
CA LEU A 257 -22.65 -47.53 -10.11
C LEU A 257 -21.73 -46.61 -9.28
N SER A 258 -21.14 -47.14 -8.20
CA SER A 258 -20.08 -46.46 -7.45
C SER A 258 -18.77 -47.24 -7.54
N HIS A 259 -17.66 -46.52 -7.44
CA HIS A 259 -16.33 -47.10 -7.37
C HIS A 259 -15.68 -46.70 -6.06
N LYS A 260 -15.61 -47.66 -5.14
CA LYS A 260 -14.99 -47.50 -3.81
C LYS A 260 -13.60 -48.14 -3.76
N ARG A 261 -12.65 -47.48 -3.10
CA ARG A 261 -11.30 -47.99 -2.82
C ARG A 261 -10.85 -47.64 -1.40
N ALA A 262 -10.03 -48.50 -0.82
CA ALA A 262 -9.37 -48.25 0.45
C ALA A 262 -7.93 -47.79 0.21
N LEU A 263 -7.53 -46.74 0.91
CA LEU A 263 -6.18 -46.22 1.01
C LEU A 263 -5.50 -46.77 2.26
N SER A 264 -4.23 -47.14 2.14
CA SER A 264 -3.42 -47.65 3.26
C SER A 264 -1.93 -47.40 3.03
N ALA A 265 -1.09 -47.70 4.02
CA ALA A 265 0.37 -47.68 3.84
C ALA A 265 0.88 -48.52 2.66
N ARG A 266 0.18 -49.61 2.29
CA ARG A 266 0.53 -50.46 1.14
C ARG A 266 -0.07 -50.00 -0.19
N ALA A 267 -1.20 -49.29 -0.14
CA ALA A 267 -1.90 -48.74 -1.29
C ALA A 267 -2.11 -47.24 -1.06
N ARG A 268 -1.00 -46.47 -1.12
CA ARG A 268 -1.00 -45.05 -0.82
C ARG A 268 -1.64 -44.19 -1.90
N SER A 269 -1.74 -44.68 -3.13
CA SER A 269 -2.43 -44.00 -4.22
C SER A 269 -3.28 -45.00 -5.00
N VAL A 270 -4.49 -44.60 -5.37
CA VAL A 270 -5.44 -45.42 -6.12
C VAL A 270 -6.12 -44.57 -7.21
N ALA A 271 -6.38 -45.18 -8.36
CA ALA A 271 -7.23 -44.59 -9.40
C ALA A 271 -8.68 -45.00 -9.18
N LEU A 272 -9.58 -44.04 -9.38
CA LEU A 272 -11.02 -44.20 -9.29
C LEU A 272 -11.61 -43.85 -10.66
N GLU A 273 -12.47 -44.72 -11.16
CA GLU A 273 -13.12 -44.57 -12.47
C GLU A 273 -14.55 -45.10 -12.41
N VAL A 274 -15.53 -44.26 -12.70
CA VAL A 274 -16.95 -44.66 -12.67
C VAL A 274 -17.67 -44.11 -13.90
N GLY A 275 -18.38 -45.01 -14.60
CA GLY A 275 -19.20 -44.65 -15.75
C GLY A 275 -20.61 -44.23 -15.34
N ALA A 276 -21.18 -43.27 -16.07
CA ALA A 276 -22.58 -42.90 -15.93
C ALA A 276 -23.51 -44.03 -16.44
N ALA A 277 -24.71 -44.13 -15.86
CA ALA A 277 -25.74 -45.03 -16.38
C ALA A 277 -26.21 -44.57 -17.78
N GLU A 278 -26.58 -45.51 -18.65
CA GLU A 278 -27.12 -45.18 -19.98
C GLU A 278 -28.37 -44.31 -19.87
N GLY A 279 -28.42 -43.20 -20.62
CA GLY A 279 -29.58 -42.30 -20.67
C GLY A 279 -29.75 -41.37 -19.47
N ALA A 280 -28.71 -41.16 -18.65
CA ALA A 280 -28.81 -40.40 -17.39
C ALA A 280 -29.26 -38.93 -17.54
N GLY A 281 -29.05 -38.27 -18.68
CA GLY A 281 -29.49 -36.87 -18.89
C GLY A 281 -28.84 -35.92 -17.87
N ASP A 282 -29.61 -35.46 -16.88
CA ASP A 282 -29.11 -34.69 -15.75
C ASP A 282 -28.72 -35.62 -14.59
N SER A 283 -27.54 -35.44 -14.02
CA SER A 283 -27.01 -36.30 -12.95
C SER A 283 -26.20 -35.49 -11.93
N ARG A 284 -25.62 -36.18 -10.95
CA ARG A 284 -24.68 -35.57 -9.99
C ARG A 284 -23.52 -36.52 -9.77
N VAL A 285 -22.31 -35.97 -9.74
CA VAL A 285 -21.09 -36.71 -9.39
C VAL A 285 -20.79 -36.47 -7.93
N CYS A 286 -20.68 -37.53 -7.15
CA CYS A 286 -20.36 -37.45 -5.72
C CYS A 286 -19.00 -38.07 -5.44
N LEU A 287 -18.12 -37.29 -4.80
CA LEU A 287 -16.82 -37.69 -4.27
C LEU A 287 -16.94 -37.79 -2.75
N ARG A 288 -16.74 -38.98 -2.17
CA ARG A 288 -16.79 -39.19 -0.71
C ARG A 288 -15.45 -39.67 -0.20
N VAL A 289 -15.04 -39.11 0.94
CA VAL A 289 -13.82 -39.49 1.66
C VAL A 289 -14.17 -39.63 3.13
N TRP A 290 -13.83 -40.77 3.73
CA TRP A 290 -14.03 -40.99 5.17
C TRP A 290 -12.88 -41.81 5.76
N ALA A 291 -12.66 -41.65 7.05
CA ALA A 291 -11.59 -42.35 7.74
C ALA A 291 -12.02 -42.81 9.13
N ALA A 292 -11.61 -44.02 9.52
CA ALA A 292 -11.86 -44.58 10.85
C ALA A 292 -10.95 -43.96 11.93
N SER A 293 -9.81 -43.42 11.51
CA SER A 293 -8.83 -42.69 12.32
C SER A 293 -8.45 -41.40 11.62
N GLU A 294 -7.60 -40.57 12.23
CA GLU A 294 -7.07 -39.38 11.56
C GLU A 294 -6.39 -39.74 10.23
N ALA A 295 -6.72 -38.98 9.19
CA ALA A 295 -6.17 -39.16 7.86
C ALA A 295 -6.24 -37.86 7.05
N ALA A 296 -5.30 -37.70 6.11
CA ALA A 296 -5.35 -36.66 5.10
C ALA A 296 -5.29 -37.28 3.71
N VAL A 297 -6.25 -36.93 2.84
CA VAL A 297 -6.41 -37.53 1.52
C VAL A 297 -6.47 -36.45 0.45
N ARG A 298 -5.55 -36.53 -0.51
CA ARG A 298 -5.53 -35.70 -1.72
C ARG A 298 -6.35 -36.38 -2.81
N LEU A 299 -7.34 -35.68 -3.36
CA LEU A 299 -7.98 -36.07 -4.62
C LEU A 299 -7.46 -35.16 -5.73
N SER A 300 -6.97 -35.74 -6.81
CA SER A 300 -6.42 -35.02 -7.96
C SER A 300 -6.97 -35.57 -9.28
N SER A 301 -6.68 -34.88 -10.38
CA SER A 301 -7.09 -35.29 -11.72
C SER A 301 -8.61 -35.50 -11.86
N LEU A 302 -9.41 -34.71 -11.12
CA LEU A 302 -10.87 -34.80 -11.10
C LEU A 302 -11.44 -34.36 -12.44
N ARG A 303 -11.78 -35.34 -13.29
CA ARG A 303 -12.18 -35.09 -14.67
C ARG A 303 -13.36 -35.95 -15.08
N LEU A 304 -14.27 -35.36 -15.85
CA LEU A 304 -15.31 -36.05 -16.61
C LEU A 304 -14.80 -36.27 -18.03
N THR A 305 -14.78 -37.50 -18.51
CA THR A 305 -14.37 -37.87 -19.87
C THR A 305 -15.54 -38.47 -20.63
N ALA A 306 -15.76 -38.04 -21.88
CA ALA A 306 -16.75 -38.64 -22.78
C ALA A 306 -16.17 -38.73 -24.19
N GLY A 307 -15.96 -39.95 -24.68
CA GLY A 307 -15.21 -40.18 -25.93
C GLY A 307 -13.79 -39.62 -25.83
N THR A 308 -13.42 -38.71 -26.74
CA THR A 308 -12.11 -38.02 -26.75
C THR A 308 -12.09 -36.73 -25.94
N ARG A 309 -13.24 -36.27 -25.41
CA ARG A 309 -13.35 -35.01 -24.66
C ARG A 309 -13.12 -35.25 -23.17
N SER A 310 -12.44 -34.31 -22.51
CA SER A 310 -12.15 -34.34 -21.08
C SER A 310 -12.42 -32.96 -20.47
N PHE A 311 -13.21 -32.94 -19.40
CA PHE A 311 -13.65 -31.74 -18.71
C PHE A 311 -13.19 -31.79 -17.25
N PRO A 312 -12.51 -30.76 -16.72
CA PRO A 312 -12.26 -30.67 -15.28
C PRO A 312 -13.57 -30.53 -14.51
N LEU A 313 -13.71 -31.21 -13.37
CA LEU A 313 -14.85 -30.99 -12.48
C LEU A 313 -14.66 -29.66 -11.74
N PRO A 314 -15.63 -28.72 -11.79
CA PRO A 314 -15.52 -27.48 -11.04
C PRO A 314 -15.72 -27.77 -9.56
N ILE A 315 -14.64 -27.62 -8.81
CA ILE A 315 -14.63 -27.80 -7.35
C ILE A 315 -14.55 -26.47 -6.59
N THR A 316 -14.39 -25.35 -7.31
CA THR A 316 -14.32 -24.01 -6.70
C THR A 316 -15.70 -23.60 -6.19
N VAL A 317 -15.75 -23.19 -4.93
CA VAL A 317 -16.92 -22.57 -4.29
C VAL A 317 -16.66 -21.08 -4.10
N VAL A 318 -17.71 -20.28 -4.22
CA VAL A 318 -17.62 -18.82 -4.03
C VAL A 318 -17.77 -18.51 -2.55
N ALA A 319 -16.83 -17.75 -2.00
CA ALA A 319 -16.94 -17.22 -0.64
C ALA A 319 -18.17 -16.32 -0.49
N PRO A 320 -18.86 -16.34 0.66
CA PRO A 320 -19.93 -15.38 0.92
C PRO A 320 -19.40 -13.96 0.80
N ASP A 321 -20.21 -13.08 0.20
CA ASP A 321 -20.01 -11.65 0.39
C ASP A 321 -20.49 -11.27 1.79
N TYR A 322 -19.55 -10.90 2.66
CA TYR A 322 -19.85 -10.45 4.02
C TYR A 322 -20.42 -9.02 4.05
N GLY A 323 -20.51 -8.35 2.89
CA GLY A 323 -21.10 -7.03 2.73
C GLY A 323 -20.45 -6.01 3.66
N ALA A 324 -21.27 -5.34 4.47
CA ALA A 324 -20.79 -4.38 5.46
C ALA A 324 -20.31 -5.02 6.78
N GLY A 325 -20.54 -6.32 7.00
CA GLY A 325 -20.16 -7.02 8.22
C GLY A 325 -18.68 -7.43 8.25
N PRO A 326 -18.14 -7.81 9.43
CA PRO A 326 -16.78 -8.30 9.54
C PRO A 326 -16.63 -9.67 8.84
N PRO A 327 -15.57 -9.91 8.06
CA PRO A 327 -15.21 -11.25 7.65
C PRO A 327 -14.84 -12.10 8.87
N PRO A 328 -15.18 -13.40 8.88
CA PRO A 328 -14.88 -14.28 10.00
C PRO A 328 -13.39 -14.60 10.06
N VAL A 329 -12.85 -14.68 11.27
CA VAL A 329 -11.51 -15.24 11.50
C VAL A 329 -11.54 -16.73 11.16
N SER A 330 -10.56 -17.21 10.39
CA SER A 330 -10.51 -18.63 10.02
C SER A 330 -10.26 -19.50 11.26
N PRO A 331 -10.90 -20.68 11.38
CA PRO A 331 -10.59 -21.61 12.45
C PRO A 331 -9.16 -22.15 12.32
N GLU A 332 -8.66 -22.77 13.38
CA GLU A 332 -7.35 -23.43 13.35
C GLU A 332 -7.34 -24.54 12.29
N LEU A 333 -6.41 -24.44 11.35
CA LEU A 333 -6.21 -25.45 10.31
C LEU A 333 -5.47 -26.65 10.90
N ARG A 334 -5.90 -27.87 10.55
CA ARG A 334 -5.18 -29.11 10.91
C ARG A 334 -3.81 -29.18 10.23
N PRO A 335 -2.83 -29.92 10.79
CA PRO A 335 -1.46 -29.95 10.28
C PRO A 335 -1.32 -30.20 8.78
N ALA A 336 -2.08 -31.14 8.21
CA ALA A 336 -2.07 -31.42 6.78
C ALA A 336 -2.49 -30.21 5.92
N LEU A 337 -3.45 -29.40 6.38
CA LEU A 337 -3.87 -28.19 5.68
C LEU A 337 -2.90 -27.03 5.88
N GLN A 338 -2.28 -26.91 7.07
CA GLN A 338 -1.18 -25.95 7.29
C GLN A 338 -0.01 -26.26 6.34
N ARG A 339 0.35 -27.53 6.20
CA ARG A 339 1.37 -28.01 5.25
C ARG A 339 1.01 -27.62 3.82
N ALA A 340 -0.24 -27.85 3.41
CA ALA A 340 -0.68 -27.53 2.06
C ALA A 340 -0.72 -26.02 1.78
N LEU A 341 -1.00 -25.20 2.80
CA LEU A 341 -0.91 -23.74 2.71
C LEU A 341 0.55 -23.29 2.50
N ILE A 342 1.51 -23.88 3.21
CA ILE A 342 2.94 -23.61 3.03
C ILE A 342 3.40 -24.02 1.62
N GLU A 343 3.03 -25.22 1.17
CA GLU A 343 3.42 -25.70 -0.16
C GLU A 343 2.77 -24.88 -1.29
N TRP A 344 1.53 -24.40 -1.12
CA TRP A 344 0.91 -23.46 -2.04
C TRP A 344 1.63 -22.11 -2.06
N ASP A 345 2.05 -21.60 -0.90
CA ASP A 345 2.75 -20.33 -0.78
C ASP A 345 4.09 -20.37 -1.53
N TRP A 346 4.88 -21.44 -1.39
CA TRP A 346 6.10 -21.63 -2.17
C TRP A 346 5.82 -21.70 -3.67
N LYS A 347 4.81 -22.46 -4.10
CA LYS A 347 4.43 -22.54 -5.51
C LYS A 347 4.12 -21.17 -6.09
N LEU A 348 3.38 -20.34 -5.35
CA LEU A 348 3.16 -18.96 -5.75
C LEU A 348 4.50 -18.24 -5.84
N GLN A 349 5.28 -18.17 -4.75
CA GLN A 349 6.56 -17.46 -4.75
C GLN A 349 7.46 -17.83 -5.93
N ASP A 350 7.50 -19.10 -6.34
CA ASP A 350 8.37 -19.60 -7.41
C ASP A 350 7.72 -19.55 -8.81
N GLY A 351 6.44 -19.20 -8.91
CA GLY A 351 5.70 -19.08 -10.17
C GLY A 351 5.13 -20.39 -10.70
N ILE A 352 5.12 -21.47 -9.91
CA ILE A 352 4.57 -22.77 -10.31
C ILE A 352 3.04 -22.69 -10.39
N GLY A 353 2.49 -22.94 -11.58
CA GLY A 353 1.04 -22.90 -11.82
C GLY A 353 0.45 -21.49 -11.87
N THR A 354 1.29 -20.45 -11.99
CA THR A 354 0.82 -19.07 -12.15
C THR A 354 0.42 -18.77 -13.60
N PRO A 355 -0.60 -17.91 -13.86
CA PRO A 355 -1.15 -17.76 -15.20
C PRO A 355 -0.37 -16.81 -16.13
N ARG A 356 0.39 -15.84 -15.60
CA ARG A 356 0.98 -14.73 -16.38
C ARG A 356 2.49 -14.84 -16.62
N ASN A 357 3.21 -15.62 -15.82
CA ASN A 357 4.64 -15.91 -16.02
C ASN A 357 5.02 -17.25 -15.32
N PRO A 358 4.49 -18.40 -15.79
CA PRO A 358 4.69 -19.68 -15.14
C PRO A 358 6.17 -20.09 -15.14
N SER A 359 6.63 -20.60 -14.00
CA SER A 359 7.95 -21.24 -13.87
C SER A 359 7.83 -22.76 -13.96
N THR A 360 8.96 -23.44 -14.14
CA THR A 360 9.07 -24.89 -14.13
C THR A 360 9.70 -25.38 -12.82
N TYR A 361 9.39 -26.60 -12.40
CA TYR A 361 10.02 -27.19 -11.20
C TYR A 361 11.56 -27.20 -11.26
N PRO A 362 12.23 -27.54 -12.38
CA PRO A 362 13.69 -27.44 -12.47
C PRO A 362 14.23 -26.04 -12.20
N ALA A 363 13.59 -25.01 -12.78
CA ALA A 363 14.02 -23.62 -12.58
C ALA A 363 13.83 -23.16 -11.12
N ALA A 364 12.69 -23.53 -10.52
CA ALA A 364 12.40 -23.25 -9.11
C ALA A 364 13.36 -23.97 -8.16
N VAL A 365 13.69 -25.23 -8.42
CA VAL A 365 14.69 -26.01 -7.66
C VAL A 365 16.06 -25.34 -7.73
N ALA A 366 16.52 -24.96 -8.92
CA ALA A 366 17.81 -24.30 -9.09
C ALA A 366 17.89 -22.99 -8.29
N GLN A 367 16.86 -22.14 -8.39
CA GLN A 367 16.80 -20.88 -7.65
C GLN A 367 16.76 -21.11 -6.13
N THR A 368 15.98 -22.08 -5.65
CA THR A 368 15.86 -22.38 -4.22
C THR A 368 17.15 -22.96 -3.65
N LEU A 369 17.86 -23.80 -4.41
CA LEU A 369 19.17 -24.31 -4.02
C LEU A 369 20.23 -23.20 -3.98
N GLU A 370 20.18 -22.24 -4.90
CA GLU A 370 21.09 -21.08 -4.89
C GLU A 370 20.87 -20.20 -3.65
N ARG A 371 19.63 -19.78 -3.40
CA ARG A 371 19.28 -18.95 -2.23
C ARG A 371 19.53 -19.68 -0.91
N GLY A 372 19.08 -20.93 -0.81
CA GLY A 372 19.30 -21.76 0.36
C GLY A 372 20.78 -22.06 0.63
N GLN A 373 21.64 -22.08 -0.40
CA GLN A 373 23.09 -22.18 -0.18
C GLN A 373 23.65 -20.92 0.48
N ARG A 374 23.19 -19.72 0.07
CA ARG A 374 23.58 -18.45 0.73
C ARG A 374 23.15 -18.42 2.19
N LEU A 375 21.94 -18.92 2.50
CA LEU A 375 21.47 -19.12 3.87
C LEU A 375 22.38 -20.08 4.65
N VAL A 376 22.71 -21.25 4.08
CA VAL A 376 23.60 -22.24 4.71
C VAL A 376 24.98 -21.66 5.00
N ASP A 377 25.54 -20.93 4.03
CA ASP A 377 26.87 -20.33 4.15
C ASP A 377 26.88 -19.24 5.24
N ASP A 378 25.90 -18.33 5.23
CA ASP A 378 25.77 -17.28 6.23
C ASP A 378 25.60 -17.85 7.66
N LEU A 379 24.76 -18.87 7.85
CA LEU A 379 24.61 -19.53 9.14
C LEU A 379 25.90 -20.25 9.57
N CYS A 380 26.64 -20.85 8.63
CA CYS A 380 27.94 -21.47 8.94
C CYS A 380 28.98 -20.42 9.33
N ASP A 381 29.03 -19.27 8.66
CA ASP A 381 29.94 -18.16 8.95
C ASP A 381 29.63 -17.51 10.31
N GLN A 382 28.37 -17.54 10.73
CA GLN A 382 27.95 -17.20 12.10
C GLN A 382 28.26 -18.28 13.15
N GLY A 383 28.94 -19.37 12.76
CA GLY A 383 29.36 -20.44 13.69
C GLY A 383 28.28 -21.48 13.99
N LEU A 384 27.17 -21.54 13.22
CA LEU A 384 26.05 -22.45 13.48
C LEU A 384 26.19 -23.83 12.81
N ARG A 385 27.36 -24.16 12.26
CA ARG A 385 27.63 -25.42 11.55
C ARG A 385 27.22 -26.67 12.35
N GLU A 386 27.57 -26.72 13.63
CA GLU A 386 27.22 -27.86 14.50
C GLU A 386 25.71 -27.98 14.72
N ARG A 387 25.01 -26.85 14.86
CA ARG A 387 23.55 -26.79 15.03
C ARG A 387 22.82 -27.27 13.76
N LEU A 388 23.35 -26.97 12.58
CA LEU A 388 22.82 -27.47 11.32
C LEU A 388 23.02 -28.99 11.19
N GLY A 389 24.16 -29.50 11.66
CA GLY A 389 24.44 -30.93 11.81
C GLY A 389 24.15 -31.74 10.54
N PRO A 390 23.31 -32.80 10.58
CA PRO A 390 23.06 -33.67 9.43
C PRO A 390 22.33 -32.97 8.27
N ARG A 391 21.72 -31.79 8.50
CA ARG A 391 21.04 -31.03 7.44
C ARG A 391 22.00 -30.57 6.36
N LEU A 392 23.25 -30.27 6.70
CA LEU A 392 24.28 -29.90 5.73
C LEU A 392 24.55 -31.03 4.73
N ALA A 393 24.68 -32.26 5.22
CA ALA A 393 24.90 -33.42 4.36
C ALA A 393 23.67 -33.72 3.47
N ARG A 394 22.45 -33.57 4.03
CA ARG A 394 21.19 -33.69 3.26
C ARG A 394 21.10 -32.61 2.18
N TRP A 395 21.49 -31.37 2.48
CA TRP A 395 21.45 -30.25 1.53
C TRP A 395 22.37 -30.51 0.34
N GLN A 396 23.62 -30.94 0.62
CA GLN A 396 24.56 -31.33 -0.43
C GLN A 396 24.10 -32.55 -1.23
N ALA A 397 23.34 -33.47 -0.62
CA ALA A 397 22.76 -34.60 -1.34
C ALA A 397 21.66 -34.18 -2.32
N LEU A 398 20.74 -33.29 -1.92
CA LEU A 398 19.71 -32.76 -2.81
C LEU A 398 20.30 -31.94 -3.96
N LYS A 399 21.40 -31.20 -3.71
CA LYS A 399 22.12 -30.49 -4.77
C LYS A 399 22.68 -31.45 -5.83
N ARG A 400 23.34 -32.53 -5.41
CA ARG A 400 23.83 -33.56 -6.34
C ARG A 400 22.69 -34.25 -7.09
N GLU A 401 21.59 -34.54 -6.41
CA GLU A 401 20.40 -35.13 -7.05
C GLU A 401 19.79 -34.19 -8.10
N SER A 402 19.81 -32.87 -7.84
CA SER A 402 19.43 -31.88 -8.84
C SER A 402 20.35 -31.93 -10.06
N ASP A 403 21.68 -31.99 -9.86
CA ASP A 403 22.65 -32.09 -10.95
C ASP A 403 22.44 -33.37 -11.78
N ASP A 404 22.18 -34.50 -11.11
CA ASP A 404 21.88 -35.78 -11.75
C ASP A 404 20.57 -35.72 -12.57
N LEU A 405 19.51 -35.09 -12.03
CA LEU A 405 18.24 -34.90 -12.75
C LEU A 405 18.36 -33.96 -13.95
N VAL A 406 19.23 -32.95 -13.90
CA VAL A 406 19.53 -32.09 -15.06
C VAL A 406 20.19 -32.91 -16.18
N ALA A 407 21.05 -33.86 -15.83
CA ALA A 407 21.73 -34.74 -16.79
C ALA A 407 20.83 -35.86 -17.36
N ASP A 408 19.71 -36.16 -16.70
CA ASP A 408 18.78 -37.22 -17.08
C ASP A 408 17.70 -36.72 -18.05
N THR A 409 17.88 -37.01 -19.34
CA THR A 409 16.91 -36.63 -20.39
C THR A 409 15.57 -37.35 -20.31
N ALA A 410 15.45 -38.37 -19.43
CA ALA A 410 14.21 -39.10 -19.16
C ALA A 410 13.54 -38.67 -17.84
N ALA A 411 14.05 -37.64 -17.15
CA ALA A 411 13.43 -37.12 -15.93
C ALA A 411 12.03 -36.56 -16.21
N ASP A 412 11.02 -37.11 -15.54
CA ASP A 412 9.64 -36.62 -15.64
C ASP A 412 9.35 -35.49 -14.63
N GLU A 413 8.24 -34.81 -14.85
CA GLU A 413 7.80 -33.70 -13.99
C GLU A 413 7.54 -34.14 -12.54
N ALA A 414 7.12 -35.40 -12.33
CA ALA A 414 6.83 -35.91 -11.00
C ALA A 414 8.08 -36.02 -10.12
N ARG A 415 9.22 -36.46 -10.70
CA ARG A 415 10.52 -36.46 -10.00
C ARG A 415 10.98 -35.06 -9.65
N TRP A 416 10.80 -34.10 -10.55
CA TRP A 416 11.13 -32.71 -10.29
C TRP A 416 10.25 -32.06 -9.22
N ALA A 417 8.94 -32.34 -9.23
CA ALA A 417 8.01 -31.86 -8.21
C ALA A 417 8.32 -32.45 -6.82
N ASP A 418 8.75 -33.71 -6.75
CA ASP A 418 9.19 -34.34 -5.51
C ASP A 418 10.50 -33.71 -4.98
N LEU A 419 11.51 -33.53 -5.84
CA LEU A 419 12.75 -32.85 -5.45
C LEU A 419 12.49 -31.42 -4.98
N TYR A 420 11.64 -30.67 -5.69
CA TYR A 420 11.20 -29.33 -5.31
C TYR A 420 10.70 -29.28 -3.87
N LEU A 421 9.73 -30.13 -3.51
CA LEU A 421 9.20 -30.16 -2.15
C LEU A 421 10.29 -30.53 -1.12
N ARG A 422 11.14 -31.53 -1.41
CA ARG A 422 12.22 -31.93 -0.49
C ARG A 422 13.24 -30.81 -0.26
N VAL A 423 13.57 -30.04 -1.29
CA VAL A 423 14.47 -28.88 -1.20
C VAL A 423 13.85 -27.79 -0.32
N HIS A 424 12.60 -27.40 -0.57
CA HIS A 424 11.93 -26.38 0.26
C HIS A 424 11.78 -26.80 1.72
N TRP A 425 11.33 -28.03 1.97
CA TRP A 425 11.20 -28.53 3.34
C TRP A 425 12.53 -28.53 4.08
N LEU A 426 13.63 -28.92 3.42
CA LEU A 426 14.95 -28.86 4.04
C LEU A 426 15.44 -27.41 4.23
N ARG A 427 15.19 -26.51 3.27
CA ARG A 427 15.50 -25.07 3.43
C ARG A 427 14.78 -24.50 4.65
N ARG A 428 13.49 -24.77 4.79
CA ARG A 428 12.70 -24.36 5.95
C ARG A 428 13.25 -24.93 7.25
N GLU A 429 13.58 -26.22 7.28
CA GLU A 429 14.23 -26.83 8.46
C GLU A 429 15.52 -26.09 8.85
N ILE A 430 16.34 -25.70 7.86
CA ILE A 430 17.60 -24.96 8.07
C ILE A 430 17.33 -23.53 8.56
N ALA A 431 16.41 -22.80 7.92
CA ALA A 431 16.05 -21.43 8.30
C ALA A 431 15.57 -21.36 9.75
N LEU A 432 14.75 -22.32 10.18
CA LEU A 432 14.25 -22.41 11.56
C LEU A 432 15.31 -22.90 12.57
N GLN A 433 16.51 -23.31 12.14
CA GLN A 433 17.65 -23.50 13.05
C GLN A 433 18.39 -22.20 13.37
N ASN A 434 18.11 -21.09 12.68
CA ASN A 434 18.67 -19.80 13.03
C ASN A 434 18.19 -19.38 14.44
N PRO A 435 19.07 -19.13 15.42
CA PRO A 435 18.67 -18.64 16.73
C PRO A 435 17.84 -17.34 16.68
N LEU A 436 18.02 -16.51 15.65
CA LEU A 436 17.21 -15.30 15.44
C LEU A 436 15.76 -15.63 15.05
N ALA A 437 15.51 -16.77 14.40
CA ALA A 437 14.16 -17.24 14.08
C ALA A 437 13.41 -17.80 15.31
N ASP A 438 14.14 -18.18 16.37
CA ASP A 438 13.57 -18.58 17.65
C ASP A 438 13.15 -17.34 18.47
N VAL A 439 12.08 -16.70 18.01
CA VAL A 439 11.53 -15.47 18.59
C VAL A 439 10.62 -15.73 19.80
N GLY A 440 10.31 -17.00 20.11
CA GLY A 440 9.27 -17.37 21.07
C GLY A 440 7.86 -17.07 20.53
N PRO A 441 6.85 -16.92 21.42
CA PRO A 441 5.51 -16.52 21.00
C PRO A 441 5.52 -15.15 20.30
N LEU A 442 4.69 -15.00 19.27
CA LEU A 442 4.61 -13.79 18.46
C LEU A 442 3.26 -13.11 18.65
N LEU A 443 3.27 -11.88 19.17
CA LEU A 443 2.11 -10.99 19.19
C LEU A 443 1.87 -10.44 17.78
N PHE A 444 0.62 -10.36 17.36
CA PHE A 444 0.22 -9.70 16.12
C PHE A 444 -1.25 -9.29 16.20
N VAL A 445 -1.74 -8.55 15.19
CA VAL A 445 -3.17 -8.31 15.04
C VAL A 445 -3.70 -8.90 13.74
N LYS A 446 -4.92 -9.42 13.81
CA LYS A 446 -5.74 -9.64 12.62
C LYS A 446 -6.63 -8.42 12.44
N ARG A 447 -6.65 -7.82 11.25
CA ARG A 447 -7.53 -6.69 10.94
C ARG A 447 -7.93 -6.67 9.47
N VAL A 448 -9.06 -6.03 9.21
CA VAL A 448 -9.42 -5.62 7.85
C VAL A 448 -8.77 -4.25 7.58
N PRO A 449 -8.03 -4.06 6.46
CA PRO A 449 -7.53 -2.74 6.09
C PRO A 449 -8.66 -1.71 5.95
N ALA A 450 -8.38 -0.44 6.23
CA ALA A 450 -9.38 0.65 6.18
C ALA A 450 -10.09 0.73 4.81
N CYS A 451 -11.32 1.26 4.80
CA CYS A 451 -12.09 1.41 3.57
C CYS A 451 -11.56 2.48 2.62
N PHE A 452 -10.69 3.38 3.11
CA PHE A 452 -9.99 4.39 2.35
C PHE A 452 -8.48 4.12 2.48
N SER A 453 -7.82 3.74 1.37
CA SER A 453 -6.38 3.47 1.35
C SER A 453 -5.58 4.73 1.03
N HIS A 454 -5.06 5.40 2.05
CA HIS A 454 -4.07 6.47 1.94
C HIS A 454 -3.21 6.44 3.21
N GLN A 455 -1.97 6.96 3.16
CA GLN A 455 -1.07 6.93 4.30
C GLN A 455 -1.69 7.55 5.57
N LEU A 456 -2.61 8.52 5.40
CA LEU A 456 -3.24 9.29 6.47
C LEU A 456 -4.60 8.74 6.89
N THR A 457 -5.46 8.41 5.92
CA THR A 457 -6.83 7.99 6.20
C THR A 457 -6.91 6.61 6.85
N GLN A 458 -5.92 5.75 6.62
CA GLN A 458 -5.89 4.40 7.19
C GLN A 458 -5.91 4.36 8.74
N TYR A 459 -5.61 5.49 9.39
CA TYR A 459 -5.54 5.64 10.85
C TYR A 459 -6.67 6.49 11.45
N TYR A 460 -7.62 6.97 10.64
CA TYR A 460 -8.84 7.58 11.19
C TYR A 460 -9.90 6.51 11.45
N GLY A 461 -10.48 6.52 12.64
CA GLY A 461 -11.55 5.59 13.04
C GLY A 461 -12.76 5.64 12.11
N ARG A 462 -13.02 6.80 11.48
CA ARG A 462 -14.09 6.94 10.47
C ARG A 462 -13.96 5.99 9.28
N TYR A 463 -12.75 5.53 8.96
CA TYR A 463 -12.50 4.61 7.84
C TYR A 463 -12.24 3.17 8.32
N ALA A 464 -12.37 2.91 9.63
CA ALA A 464 -12.17 1.58 10.20
C ALA A 464 -13.21 0.59 9.68
N ARG A 465 -12.72 -0.59 9.29
CA ARG A 465 -13.54 -1.74 8.91
C ARG A 465 -13.54 -2.76 10.05
N PRO A 466 -14.70 -3.31 10.43
CA PRO A 466 -14.80 -4.27 11.51
C PRO A 466 -14.11 -5.60 11.14
N GLY A 467 -13.46 -6.23 12.12
CA GLY A 467 -12.98 -7.61 12.00
C GLY A 467 -11.61 -7.83 12.66
N GLY A 468 -11.45 -9.03 13.22
CA GLY A 468 -10.18 -9.49 13.79
C GLY A 468 -10.05 -9.25 15.28
N GLY A 469 -8.83 -8.92 15.73
CA GLY A 469 -8.48 -8.88 17.15
C GLY A 469 -6.96 -8.89 17.38
N VAL A 470 -6.55 -8.96 18.65
CA VAL A 470 -5.15 -9.13 19.06
C VAL A 470 -4.89 -10.62 19.32
N PHE A 471 -3.83 -11.17 18.73
CA PHE A 471 -3.55 -12.60 18.74
C PHE A 471 -2.10 -12.89 19.12
N VAL A 472 -1.89 -14.08 19.70
CA VAL A 472 -0.55 -14.65 19.91
C VAL A 472 -0.43 -15.94 19.12
N LEU A 473 0.63 -16.04 18.32
CA LEU A 473 1.09 -17.26 17.66
C LEU A 473 2.13 -17.92 18.56
N ASP A 474 1.76 -19.00 19.23
CA ASP A 474 2.59 -19.56 20.30
C ASP A 474 3.84 -20.29 19.79
N GLN A 475 3.80 -20.85 18.58
CA GLN A 475 4.90 -21.60 17.98
C GLN A 475 5.18 -21.20 16.52
N PRO A 476 5.66 -19.97 16.26
CA PRO A 476 5.91 -19.48 14.90
C PRO A 476 6.81 -20.42 14.11
N GLY A 477 6.38 -20.77 12.89
CA GLY A 477 7.13 -21.66 12.00
C GLY A 477 6.89 -23.16 12.22
N VAL A 478 6.34 -23.55 13.37
CA VAL A 478 6.01 -24.95 13.72
C VAL A 478 4.50 -25.22 13.64
N SER A 479 3.68 -24.33 14.19
CA SER A 479 2.22 -24.42 14.16
C SER A 479 1.60 -23.06 13.85
N MET A 480 0.53 -23.06 13.06
CA MET A 480 -0.30 -21.87 12.82
C MET A 480 -1.40 -21.67 13.88
N ALA A 481 -1.44 -22.49 14.93
CA ALA A 481 -2.36 -22.29 16.05
C ALA A 481 -2.11 -20.93 16.72
N CYS A 482 -3.15 -20.12 16.85
CA CYS A 482 -3.07 -18.83 17.51
C CYS A 482 -4.24 -18.62 18.46
N ARG A 483 -3.97 -17.92 19.56
CA ARG A 483 -4.97 -17.60 20.58
C ARG A 483 -5.32 -16.12 20.54
N GLN A 484 -6.61 -15.81 20.58
CA GLN A 484 -7.08 -14.43 20.72
C GLN A 484 -6.89 -13.96 22.17
N LEU A 485 -6.38 -12.75 22.37
CA LEU A 485 -6.30 -12.10 23.67
C LEU A 485 -7.61 -11.38 23.98
N ALA A 486 -8.04 -11.46 25.25
CA ALA A 486 -9.27 -10.85 25.76
C ALA A 486 -10.53 -11.15 24.89
N PRO A 487 -10.81 -12.42 24.52
CA PRO A 487 -11.92 -12.75 23.64
C PRO A 487 -13.26 -12.33 24.26
N GLY A 488 -14.07 -11.62 23.48
CA GLY A 488 -15.39 -11.13 23.90
C GLY A 488 -15.39 -9.93 24.86
N MET A 489 -14.23 -9.37 25.19
CA MET A 489 -14.12 -8.19 26.07
C MET A 489 -14.20 -6.86 25.32
N LEU A 490 -13.87 -6.86 24.03
CA LEU A 490 -14.03 -5.71 23.15
C LEU A 490 -15.30 -5.87 22.28
N PRO A 491 -15.97 -4.77 21.91
CA PRO A 491 -17.04 -4.82 20.91
C PRO A 491 -16.47 -5.26 19.54
N THR A 492 -17.31 -5.36 18.51
CA THR A 492 -16.79 -5.46 17.13
C THR A 492 -16.03 -4.18 16.78
N GLY A 493 -14.91 -4.31 16.07
CA GLY A 493 -14.06 -3.17 15.73
C GLY A 493 -12.80 -3.55 14.99
N SER A 494 -11.82 -2.64 15.00
CA SER A 494 -10.57 -2.73 14.25
C SER A 494 -9.38 -2.48 15.17
N PRO A 495 -8.49 -3.47 15.40
CA PRO A 495 -7.25 -3.29 16.14
C PRO A 495 -6.09 -2.87 15.23
N MET A 496 -5.13 -2.11 15.76
CA MET A 496 -3.87 -1.81 15.06
C MET A 496 -2.72 -1.46 16.03
N HIS A 497 -1.49 -1.47 15.50
CA HIS A 497 -0.27 -1.07 16.20
C HIS A 497 -0.11 -1.67 17.61
N PRO A 498 -0.07 -3.02 17.74
CA PRO A 498 0.31 -3.63 19.00
C PRO A 498 1.75 -3.22 19.38
N GLU A 499 2.06 -3.26 20.67
CA GLU A 499 3.39 -3.02 21.24
C GLU A 499 3.58 -3.88 22.50
N VAL A 500 4.80 -4.38 22.72
CA VAL A 500 5.16 -5.21 23.88
C VAL A 500 6.11 -4.45 24.81
N SER A 501 5.81 -4.45 26.10
CA SER A 501 6.66 -3.83 27.12
C SER A 501 8.05 -4.46 27.16
N TYR A 502 9.04 -3.71 27.64
CA TYR A 502 10.43 -4.17 27.71
C TYR A 502 10.62 -5.47 28.52
N ASP A 503 9.77 -5.72 29.52
CA ASP A 503 9.78 -6.95 30.32
C ASP A 503 8.92 -8.08 29.74
N GLY A 504 8.24 -7.85 28.61
CA GLY A 504 7.40 -8.83 27.93
C GLY A 504 6.07 -9.13 28.61
N LYS A 505 5.64 -8.33 29.60
CA LYS A 505 4.48 -8.63 30.45
C LYS A 505 3.22 -7.83 30.13
N ARG A 506 3.35 -6.70 29.43
CA ARG A 506 2.25 -5.78 29.12
C ARG A 506 2.20 -5.54 27.63
N ILE A 507 0.98 -5.33 27.14
CA ILE A 507 0.69 -5.05 25.74
C ILE A 507 -0.06 -3.72 25.66
N LEU A 508 0.34 -2.87 24.71
CA LEU A 508 -0.44 -1.72 24.26
C LEU A 508 -0.93 -1.98 22.84
N PHE A 509 -2.08 -1.40 22.47
CA PHE A 509 -2.58 -1.41 21.10
C PHE A 509 -3.58 -0.28 20.88
N ALA A 510 -3.83 0.08 19.63
CA ALA A 510 -4.90 0.99 19.25
C ALA A 510 -6.15 0.21 18.81
N TYR A 511 -7.33 0.69 19.18
CA TYR A 511 -8.60 0.03 18.86
C TYR A 511 -9.71 1.04 18.54
N CYS A 512 -10.43 0.80 17.45
CA CYS A 512 -11.63 1.55 17.10
C CYS A 512 -12.84 0.60 17.12
N ALA A 513 -13.83 0.89 17.97
CA ALA A 513 -15.11 0.21 17.88
C ALA A 513 -15.78 0.56 16.54
N ALA A 514 -16.17 -0.46 15.78
CA ALA A 514 -16.82 -0.35 14.49
C ALA A 514 -17.71 -1.57 14.31
N ASP A 515 -18.99 -1.36 14.13
CA ASP A 515 -19.98 -2.42 13.92
C ASP A 515 -20.11 -2.80 12.44
N THR A 516 -19.84 -1.85 11.55
CA THR A 516 -20.05 -1.96 10.10
C THR A 516 -18.95 -1.28 9.31
N THR A 517 -18.66 -1.80 8.12
CA THR A 517 -17.83 -1.13 7.10
C THR A 517 -18.55 0.14 6.64
N PRO A 518 -17.87 1.31 6.59
CA PRO A 518 -18.46 2.53 6.06
C PRO A 518 -18.89 2.35 4.60
N THR A 519 -20.12 2.76 4.29
CA THR A 519 -20.67 2.72 2.91
C THR A 519 -20.18 3.90 2.07
N ASP A 520 -19.96 5.05 2.69
CA ASP A 520 -19.30 6.21 2.07
C ASP A 520 -17.79 6.09 2.33
N THR A 521 -17.06 5.57 1.35
CA THR A 521 -15.61 5.40 1.47
C THR A 521 -14.86 6.72 1.51
N ARG A 522 -15.47 7.84 1.07
CA ARG A 522 -14.82 9.14 0.97
C ARG A 522 -15.01 9.97 2.23
N ASN A 523 -16.20 9.98 2.86
CA ASN A 523 -16.43 10.70 4.12
C ASN A 523 -16.27 9.82 5.36
N GLY A 524 -16.40 8.50 5.22
CA GLY A 524 -16.35 7.55 6.32
C GLY A 524 -17.53 7.67 7.29
N HIS A 525 -17.45 6.93 8.41
CA HIS A 525 -18.42 6.98 9.49
C HIS A 525 -18.00 7.97 10.57
N GLN A 526 -18.68 9.11 10.66
CA GLN A 526 -18.39 10.15 11.65
C GLN A 526 -18.51 9.64 13.10
N GLY A 527 -17.74 10.22 14.02
CA GLY A 527 -17.80 9.88 15.45
C GLY A 527 -17.08 8.58 15.85
N ARG A 528 -16.36 7.92 14.93
CA ARG A 528 -15.49 6.78 15.23
C ARG A 528 -14.04 7.22 15.37
N TYR A 529 -13.42 6.80 16.45
CA TYR A 529 -12.05 7.16 16.80
C TYR A 529 -11.28 5.94 17.29
N TYR A 530 -9.98 5.88 16.97
CA TYR A 530 -9.07 4.94 17.62
C TYR A 530 -8.68 5.46 19.00
N HIS A 531 -8.64 4.56 19.99
CA HIS A 531 -8.11 4.83 21.31
C HIS A 531 -7.00 3.85 21.67
N VAL A 532 -6.11 4.25 22.58
CA VAL A 532 -5.07 3.38 23.11
C VAL A 532 -5.66 2.51 24.22
N TYR A 533 -5.34 1.22 24.19
CA TYR A 533 -5.70 0.23 25.20
C TYR A 533 -4.43 -0.44 25.74
N GLY A 534 -4.50 -0.90 26.99
CA GLY A 534 -3.46 -1.68 27.64
C GLY A 534 -4.03 -2.96 28.25
N MET A 535 -3.24 -4.03 28.28
CA MET A 535 -3.56 -5.30 28.95
C MET A 535 -2.28 -6.05 29.37
N ASP A 536 -2.45 -7.09 30.17
CA ASP A 536 -1.39 -8.06 30.45
C ASP A 536 -1.14 -8.98 29.23
N ALA A 537 0.05 -9.58 29.15
CA ALA A 537 0.47 -10.42 28.02
C ALA A 537 -0.36 -11.70 27.83
N ASP A 538 -1.13 -12.11 28.83
CA ASP A 538 -2.10 -13.20 28.77
C ASP A 538 -3.51 -12.75 28.35
N GLY A 539 -3.74 -11.43 28.24
CA GLY A 539 -5.03 -10.82 27.90
C GLY A 539 -5.87 -10.39 29.10
N ALA A 540 -5.36 -10.52 30.33
CA ALA A 540 -6.02 -9.99 31.53
C ALA A 540 -5.84 -8.46 31.66
N ASP A 541 -6.57 -7.84 32.61
CA ASP A 541 -6.49 -6.41 32.94
C ASP A 541 -6.64 -5.46 31.75
N LEU A 542 -7.50 -5.81 30.78
CA LEU A 542 -7.78 -4.95 29.63
C LEU A 542 -8.43 -3.63 30.06
N LYS A 543 -7.80 -2.51 29.66
CA LYS A 543 -8.23 -1.14 29.96
C LYS A 543 -8.11 -0.24 28.75
N GLN A 544 -9.11 0.61 28.54
CA GLN A 544 -9.00 1.77 27.65
C GLN A 544 -8.21 2.87 28.38
N LEU A 545 -7.15 3.40 27.76
CA LEU A 545 -6.26 4.39 28.35
C LEU A 545 -6.52 5.81 27.84
N THR A 546 -7.12 5.97 26.66
CA THR A 546 -7.47 7.28 26.09
C THR A 546 -8.93 7.37 25.67
N ASP A 547 -9.50 8.58 25.64
CA ASP A 547 -10.92 8.83 25.32
C ASP A 547 -11.13 10.12 24.50
N GLY A 548 -12.39 10.45 24.17
CA GLY A 548 -12.74 11.69 23.50
C GLY A 548 -12.73 11.63 21.96
N PRO A 549 -12.95 12.75 21.26
CA PRO A 549 -13.11 12.77 19.81
C PRO A 549 -11.76 12.83 19.08
N TYR A 550 -10.79 12.02 19.51
CA TYR A 550 -9.43 12.03 19.00
C TYR A 550 -9.03 10.63 18.54
N ASN A 551 -8.41 10.54 17.36
CA ASN A 551 -7.70 9.33 16.97
C ASN A 551 -6.35 9.29 17.70
N ASP A 552 -6.17 8.27 18.54
CA ASP A 552 -4.92 7.96 19.24
C ASP A 552 -4.43 6.57 18.79
N PHE A 553 -3.19 6.49 18.32
CA PHE A 553 -2.63 5.24 17.79
C PHE A 553 -1.11 5.14 17.89
N ALA A 554 -0.55 4.00 17.46
CA ALA A 554 0.88 3.69 17.50
C ALA A 554 1.54 3.90 18.87
N PRO A 555 0.97 3.34 19.95
CA PRO A 555 1.51 3.52 21.30
C PRO A 555 2.90 2.86 21.44
N ARG A 556 3.76 3.47 22.26
CA ARG A 556 5.11 3.02 22.61
C ARG A 556 5.36 3.18 24.09
N PHE A 557 5.88 2.12 24.71
CA PHE A 557 6.42 2.23 26.07
C PHE A 557 7.69 3.09 26.05
N LEU A 558 7.73 4.13 26.88
CA LEU A 558 8.93 4.92 27.10
C LEU A 558 9.79 4.31 28.24
N PRO A 559 11.12 4.50 28.22
CA PRO A 559 12.01 3.97 29.26
C PRO A 559 11.68 4.48 30.67
N ASN A 560 11.14 5.70 30.79
CA ASN A 560 10.72 6.32 32.06
C ASN A 560 9.42 5.75 32.64
N GLY A 561 8.68 4.93 31.87
CA GLY A 561 7.41 4.33 32.27
C GLY A 561 6.16 5.01 31.70
N GLU A 562 6.31 6.16 31.03
CA GLU A 562 5.23 6.81 30.30
C GLU A 562 4.91 6.09 28.98
N THR A 563 3.84 6.53 28.32
CA THR A 563 3.47 6.08 26.98
C THR A 563 3.54 7.24 25.99
N LEU A 564 4.26 7.05 24.90
CA LEU A 564 4.21 7.91 23.71
C LEU A 564 3.19 7.33 22.72
N PHE A 565 2.44 8.17 22.03
CA PHE A 565 1.51 7.75 20.97
C PHE A 565 1.34 8.89 19.95
N VAL A 566 0.67 8.60 18.84
CA VAL A 566 0.30 9.57 17.80
C VAL A 566 -1.15 9.98 18.03
N SER A 567 -1.46 11.27 17.99
CA SER A 567 -2.78 11.79 18.35
C SER A 567 -3.23 13.01 17.55
N THR A 568 -4.51 13.06 17.22
CA THR A 568 -5.18 14.27 16.69
C THR A 568 -5.48 15.35 17.74
N ARG A 569 -5.07 15.18 19.01
CA ARG A 569 -5.37 16.11 20.13
C ARG A 569 -4.82 17.52 19.96
N ARG A 570 -3.74 17.70 19.18
CA ARG A 570 -3.23 19.04 18.84
C ARG A 570 -4.26 19.87 18.06
N GLY A 571 -5.18 19.20 17.37
CA GLY A 571 -6.16 19.85 16.49
C GLY A 571 -5.56 20.21 15.13
N GLY A 572 -6.24 21.10 14.40
CA GLY A 572 -5.82 21.59 13.08
C GLY A 572 -5.99 20.60 11.93
N TRP A 573 -5.66 21.08 10.74
CA TRP A 573 -5.91 20.38 9.48
C TRP A 573 -4.67 20.32 8.61
N HIS A 574 -4.55 19.23 7.88
CA HIS A 574 -3.56 19.09 6.83
C HIS A 574 -3.84 20.04 5.65
N ARG A 575 -2.79 20.56 4.98
CA ARG A 575 -2.97 21.52 3.87
C ARG A 575 -3.52 20.88 2.59
N CYS A 576 -3.30 19.59 2.39
CA CYS A 576 -3.78 18.80 1.25
C CYS A 576 -4.95 17.87 1.63
N GLY A 577 -5.60 17.27 0.62
CA GLY A 577 -6.58 16.21 0.81
C GLY A 577 -8.00 16.70 1.13
N SER A 578 -9.01 15.96 0.66
CA SER A 578 -10.42 16.22 0.96
C SER A 578 -11.27 14.96 0.80
N PRO A 579 -12.17 14.65 1.76
CA PRO A 579 -12.61 15.50 2.87
C PRO A 579 -11.89 15.20 4.21
N GLY A 580 -11.63 16.24 4.99
CA GLY A 580 -11.28 16.15 6.41
C GLY A 580 -10.01 15.35 6.75
N CYS A 581 -8.85 15.99 6.64
CA CYS A 581 -7.54 15.44 7.02
C CYS A 581 -7.09 16.11 8.32
N GLU A 582 -7.58 15.66 9.48
CA GLU A 582 -7.11 16.17 10.77
C GLU A 582 -5.63 15.86 10.96
N THR A 583 -4.89 16.80 11.52
CA THR A 583 -3.48 16.57 11.81
C THR A 583 -3.33 15.70 13.06
N TYR A 584 -2.50 14.66 13.01
CA TYR A 584 -2.00 13.96 14.19
C TYR A 584 -0.49 14.15 14.36
N THR A 585 -0.09 14.38 15.61
CA THR A 585 1.29 14.60 16.04
C THR A 585 1.64 13.71 17.23
N LEU A 586 2.89 13.73 17.67
CA LEU A 586 3.30 13.02 18.88
C LEU A 586 2.62 13.58 20.15
N ALA A 587 2.18 12.67 21.01
CA ALA A 587 1.59 12.93 22.32
C ALA A 587 2.14 11.95 23.36
N THR A 588 2.10 12.33 24.63
CA THR A 588 2.47 11.48 25.77
C THR A 588 1.35 11.38 26.78
N MET A 589 1.40 10.34 27.62
CA MET A 589 0.54 10.16 28.79
C MET A 589 1.27 9.35 29.85
N ASN A 590 0.79 9.43 31.09
CA ASN A 590 1.20 8.54 32.16
C ASN A 590 0.83 7.08 31.84
N ALA A 591 1.48 6.12 32.52
CA ALA A 591 1.26 4.69 32.33
C ALA A 591 -0.22 4.24 32.53
N ASP A 592 -0.99 5.01 33.30
CA ASP A 592 -2.39 4.75 33.62
C ASP A 592 -3.38 5.45 32.67
N GLY A 593 -2.88 6.17 31.66
CA GLY A 593 -3.69 6.93 30.71
C GLY A 593 -3.98 8.38 31.10
N THR A 594 -3.57 8.81 32.29
CA THR A 594 -3.77 10.20 32.72
C THR A 594 -2.79 11.16 32.03
N ASP A 595 -3.15 12.44 32.00
CA ASP A 595 -2.32 13.53 31.44
C ASP A 595 -1.94 13.33 29.96
N ALA A 596 -2.88 12.86 29.15
CA ALA A 596 -2.70 12.74 27.70
C ALA A 596 -2.61 14.13 27.04
N HIS A 597 -1.44 14.51 26.52
CA HIS A 597 -1.22 15.81 25.88
C HIS A 597 -0.25 15.76 24.69
N PRO A 598 -0.40 16.67 23.70
CA PRO A 598 0.56 16.79 22.60
C PRO A 598 1.95 17.20 23.11
N VAL A 599 2.99 16.57 22.57
CA VAL A 599 4.39 16.97 22.76
C VAL A 599 5.04 17.47 21.47
N SER A 600 4.34 17.36 20.35
CA SER A 600 4.79 17.92 19.07
C SER A 600 3.81 18.98 18.57
N TYR A 601 4.38 20.10 18.15
CA TYR A 601 3.66 21.28 17.64
C TYR A 601 3.66 21.35 16.11
N HIS A 602 4.03 20.26 15.42
CA HIS A 602 4.10 20.19 13.96
C HIS A 602 2.74 20.46 13.29
N GLU A 603 2.66 21.26 12.22
CA GLU A 603 1.37 21.66 11.60
C GLU A 603 0.77 20.56 10.73
N THR A 604 1.60 19.69 10.18
CA THR A 604 1.20 18.54 9.36
C THR A 604 1.42 17.23 10.12
N GLN A 605 1.69 16.13 9.44
CA GLN A 605 1.48 14.78 9.99
C GLN A 605 2.77 14.13 10.50
N GLU A 606 2.66 13.32 11.56
CA GLU A 606 3.73 12.47 12.10
C GLU A 606 3.23 11.03 12.32
N TRP A 607 4.06 10.01 12.09
CA TRP A 607 3.66 8.60 12.15
C TRP A 607 4.69 7.68 12.80
N ASP A 608 4.17 6.51 13.19
CA ASP A 608 4.91 5.27 13.44
C ASP A 608 6.17 5.47 14.31
N PRO A 609 6.06 6.11 15.49
CA PRO A 609 7.23 6.33 16.33
C PRO A 609 7.86 5.02 16.78
N ALA A 610 9.15 5.02 17.07
CA ALA A 610 9.86 3.92 17.72
C ALA A 610 10.94 4.46 18.65
N VAL A 611 11.19 3.74 19.76
CA VAL A 611 12.24 4.13 20.72
C VAL A 611 13.56 3.51 20.29
N LEU A 612 14.55 4.35 20.05
CA LEU A 612 15.92 3.98 19.69
C LEU A 612 16.69 3.44 20.91
N ALA A 613 17.78 2.73 20.66
CA ALA A 613 18.66 2.16 21.68
C ALA A 613 19.33 3.23 22.58
N ASN A 614 19.40 4.48 22.13
CA ASN A 614 19.88 5.62 22.92
C ASN A 614 18.76 6.33 23.72
N GLY A 615 17.52 5.82 23.69
CA GLY A 615 16.38 6.38 24.38
C GLY A 615 15.66 7.52 23.65
N ARG A 616 16.18 8.02 22.52
CA ARG A 616 15.47 8.97 21.65
C ARG A 616 14.34 8.28 20.89
N VAL A 617 13.45 9.06 20.32
CA VAL A 617 12.35 8.57 19.47
C VAL A 617 12.70 8.85 18.02
N ILE A 618 12.47 7.89 17.13
CA ILE A 618 12.46 8.06 15.67
C ILE A 618 11.02 7.94 15.17
N TYR A 619 10.64 8.70 14.14
CA TYR A 619 9.29 8.70 13.59
C TYR A 619 9.32 9.21 12.14
N THR A 620 8.23 9.03 11.40
CA THR A 620 8.06 9.65 10.08
C THR A 620 7.36 11.00 10.24
N ARG A 621 7.79 12.02 9.50
CA ARG A 621 7.15 13.34 9.45
C ARG A 621 6.97 13.78 8.01
N TRP A 622 5.86 14.44 7.74
CA TRP A 622 5.59 15.10 6.47
C TRP A 622 6.06 16.57 6.52
N ASP A 623 7.21 16.89 5.93
CA ASP A 623 7.86 18.23 5.99
C ASP A 623 7.91 18.91 4.61
N TYR A 624 6.78 19.50 4.17
CA TYR A 624 6.68 20.14 2.86
C TYR A 624 6.37 21.65 2.89
N VAL A 625 6.90 22.38 3.89
CA VAL A 625 6.80 23.84 3.94
C VAL A 625 7.40 24.45 2.67
N ASP A 626 6.55 25.12 1.89
CA ASP A 626 6.88 25.69 0.57
C ASP A 626 7.52 24.66 -0.39
N ARG A 627 7.14 23.38 -0.34
CA ARG A 627 7.71 22.29 -1.17
C ARG A 627 6.62 21.45 -1.85
N HIS A 628 7.04 20.58 -2.78
CA HIS A 628 6.15 19.59 -3.40
C HIS A 628 5.52 18.68 -2.33
N PRO A 629 4.21 18.41 -2.34
CA PRO A 629 3.56 17.71 -1.23
C PRO A 629 3.88 16.22 -1.16
N VAL A 630 4.32 15.57 -2.23
CA VAL A 630 4.42 14.09 -2.23
C VAL A 630 5.72 13.52 -1.62
N PHE A 631 6.86 14.23 -1.72
CA PHE A 631 8.18 13.59 -1.58
C PHE A 631 8.87 13.75 -0.22
N TYR A 632 8.24 14.37 0.77
CA TYR A 632 8.92 14.78 2.02
C TYR A 632 8.32 14.10 3.26
N GLU A 633 8.06 12.80 3.16
CA GLU A 633 7.48 11.95 4.22
C GLU A 633 8.55 10.98 4.75
N HIS A 634 9.53 11.51 5.49
CA HIS A 634 10.74 10.76 5.86
C HIS A 634 11.05 10.81 7.36
N LEU A 635 12.22 10.32 7.75
CA LEU A 635 12.56 10.01 9.14
C LEU A 635 13.06 11.23 9.91
N TRP A 636 12.53 11.42 11.10
CA TRP A 636 12.87 12.44 12.07
C TRP A 636 13.12 11.81 13.45
N THR A 637 13.78 12.54 14.34
CA THR A 637 14.02 12.13 15.71
C THR A 637 13.79 13.26 16.69
N SER A 638 13.38 12.94 17.92
CA SER A 638 13.22 13.87 19.04
C SER A 638 13.66 13.19 20.34
N ALA A 639 13.72 13.96 21.43
CA ALA A 639 13.65 13.38 22.77
C ALA A 639 12.22 12.83 23.03
N PRO A 640 12.05 11.94 24.03
CA PRO A 640 10.73 11.41 24.39
C PRO A 640 9.68 12.46 24.79
N ASP A 641 10.11 13.61 25.30
CA ASP A 641 9.24 14.72 25.72
C ASP A 641 8.91 15.70 24.58
N GLY A 642 9.27 15.37 23.34
CA GLY A 642 9.05 16.20 22.15
C GLY A 642 10.17 17.20 21.83
N THR A 643 11.08 17.43 22.77
CA THR A 643 12.19 18.38 22.58
C THR A 643 13.18 17.93 21.51
N SER A 644 13.92 18.90 20.96
CA SER A 644 14.98 18.71 19.99
C SER A 644 14.56 17.88 18.75
N PRO A 645 13.47 18.26 18.05
CA PRO A 645 13.09 17.63 16.80
C PRO A 645 14.17 17.88 15.74
N MET A 646 14.60 16.83 15.05
CA MET A 646 15.67 16.87 14.06
C MET A 646 15.38 15.90 12.93
N ALA A 647 15.58 16.31 11.67
CA ALA A 647 15.55 15.36 10.57
C ALA A 647 16.63 14.29 10.79
N PHE A 648 16.30 13.04 10.51
CA PHE A 648 17.20 11.90 10.63
C PHE A 648 17.67 11.46 9.25
N PHE A 649 16.73 11.28 8.32
CA PHE A 649 17.02 10.90 6.94
C PHE A 649 15.90 11.37 5.99
N GLY A 650 16.26 11.78 4.77
CA GLY A 650 15.34 11.84 3.64
C GLY A 650 14.78 13.22 3.29
N ASN A 651 15.11 14.28 4.02
CA ASN A 651 14.48 15.59 3.83
C ASN A 651 14.77 16.26 2.46
N ASN A 652 15.69 15.70 1.67
CA ASN A 652 16.00 16.06 0.28
C ASN A 652 15.97 14.83 -0.66
N THR A 653 15.21 13.78 -0.33
CA THR A 653 15.16 12.51 -1.07
C THR A 653 13.82 12.34 -1.78
N PHE A 654 13.84 12.08 -3.10
CA PHE A 654 12.62 11.92 -3.91
C PHE A 654 12.17 10.48 -4.13
N ASN A 655 13.08 9.51 -3.95
CA ASN A 655 12.79 8.09 -4.14
C ASN A 655 13.33 7.31 -2.92
N PRO A 656 12.51 6.54 -2.19
CA PRO A 656 11.05 6.41 -2.33
C PRO A 656 10.29 7.73 -2.04
N VAL A 657 8.99 7.80 -2.36
CA VAL A 657 8.17 8.99 -2.04
C VAL A 657 8.07 9.23 -0.53
N GLY A 658 8.09 8.17 0.28
CA GLY A 658 8.15 8.25 1.73
C GLY A 658 8.62 6.94 2.40
N ILE A 659 8.91 7.03 3.70
CA ILE A 659 9.40 5.93 4.54
C ILE A 659 8.62 5.89 5.86
N TRP A 660 8.08 4.73 6.22
CA TRP A 660 7.24 4.49 7.41
C TRP A 660 7.72 3.29 8.24
N GLU A 661 7.11 3.12 9.41
CA GLU A 661 7.40 2.03 10.36
C GLU A 661 8.91 1.85 10.66
N PRO A 662 9.65 2.94 11.00
CA PRO A 662 11.07 2.83 11.32
C PRO A 662 11.30 2.00 12.59
N GLN A 663 12.29 1.12 12.54
CA GLN A 663 12.78 0.37 13.68
C GLN A 663 14.30 0.26 13.62
N GLN A 664 14.97 0.55 14.74
CA GLN A 664 16.41 0.31 14.83
C GLN A 664 16.71 -1.19 14.83
N VAL A 665 17.67 -1.60 14.00
CA VAL A 665 18.16 -2.98 14.00
C VAL A 665 18.90 -3.28 15.31
N PRO A 666 18.59 -4.37 16.03
CA PRO A 666 19.28 -4.71 17.27
C PRO A 666 20.81 -4.75 17.11
N GLY A 667 21.53 -4.04 17.98
CA GLY A 667 23.00 -3.99 17.94
C GLY A 667 23.60 -3.19 16.77
N SER A 668 22.79 -2.50 15.97
CA SER A 668 23.23 -1.71 14.81
C SER A 668 22.69 -0.28 14.86
N PRO A 669 23.41 0.72 14.32
CA PRO A 669 22.90 2.09 14.17
C PRO A 669 21.93 2.24 12.98
N ARG A 670 21.72 1.18 12.18
CA ARG A 670 20.87 1.24 10.99
C ARG A 670 19.39 1.09 11.34
N ILE A 671 18.55 1.69 10.51
CA ILE A 671 17.09 1.69 10.68
C ILE A 671 16.46 0.85 9.58
N MET A 672 15.73 -0.20 9.96
CA MET A 672 14.85 -0.93 9.06
C MET A 672 13.52 -0.18 8.96
N ALA A 673 12.96 -0.06 7.76
CA ALA A 673 11.72 0.68 7.54
C ALA A 673 10.99 0.18 6.29
N THR A 674 9.75 0.63 6.09
CA THR A 674 8.96 0.37 4.89
C THR A 674 8.96 1.59 3.98
N ALA A 675 9.51 1.46 2.78
CA ALA A 675 9.35 2.42 1.69
C ALA A 675 7.97 2.22 1.06
N ALA A 676 7.06 3.20 1.22
CA ALA A 676 5.67 3.07 0.81
C ALA A 676 5.20 4.22 -0.09
N ALA A 677 3.95 4.15 -0.53
CA ALA A 677 3.32 5.14 -1.38
C ALA A 677 2.66 6.24 -0.56
N HIS A 678 2.51 7.41 -1.18
CA HIS A 678 1.80 8.54 -0.64
C HIS A 678 0.29 8.31 -0.73
N HIS A 679 -0.22 7.94 -1.91
CA HIS A 679 -1.65 7.79 -2.18
C HIS A 679 -2.20 6.39 -1.85
N ALA A 680 -1.57 5.65 -0.94
CA ALA A 680 -2.04 4.33 -0.49
C ALA A 680 -1.66 4.06 0.96
N MET A 681 -2.15 2.96 1.53
CA MET A 681 -1.68 2.54 2.86
C MET A 681 -0.16 2.33 2.88
N THR A 682 0.44 2.43 4.06
CA THR A 682 1.89 2.30 4.29
C THR A 682 2.38 0.87 4.11
N ALA A 683 2.44 0.42 2.85
CA ALA A 683 2.97 -0.87 2.42
C ALA A 683 3.82 -0.68 1.15
N GLY A 684 4.87 -1.47 1.00
CA GLY A 684 5.81 -1.38 -0.12
C GLY A 684 7.04 -2.25 0.10
N SER A 685 8.25 -1.72 -0.13
CA SER A 685 9.50 -2.47 0.04
C SER A 685 10.05 -2.30 1.45
N ILE A 686 10.65 -3.34 2.02
CA ILE A 686 11.44 -3.21 3.24
C ILE A 686 12.85 -2.74 2.88
N ILE A 687 13.31 -1.70 3.57
CA ILE A 687 14.60 -1.06 3.36
C ILE A 687 15.41 -0.99 4.65
N LEU A 688 16.71 -0.79 4.50
CA LEU A 688 17.65 -0.48 5.56
C LEU A 688 18.30 0.87 5.27
N VAL A 689 18.18 1.81 6.21
CA VAL A 689 18.78 3.15 6.14
C VAL A 689 20.04 3.18 6.99
N ASP A 690 21.16 3.56 6.39
CA ASP A 690 22.44 3.77 7.06
C ASP A 690 22.78 5.27 7.12
N PRO A 691 22.47 5.97 8.23
CA PRO A 691 22.66 7.41 8.34
C PRO A 691 24.14 7.83 8.30
N ARG A 692 25.08 6.89 8.39
CA ARG A 692 26.53 7.17 8.30
C ARG A 692 26.99 7.41 6.86
N LYS A 693 26.22 6.94 5.87
CA LYS A 693 26.51 7.17 4.44
C LYS A 693 25.99 8.52 3.96
N GLY A 694 25.00 9.06 4.64
CA GLY A 694 24.34 10.31 4.31
C GLY A 694 23.02 10.44 5.05
N VAL A 695 22.49 11.67 5.06
CA VAL A 695 21.16 11.96 5.61
C VAL A 695 20.12 12.12 4.51
N ASP A 696 20.50 11.92 3.25
CA ASP A 696 19.67 12.02 2.07
C ASP A 696 20.18 11.07 0.98
N GLY A 697 19.36 10.83 -0.04
CA GLY A 697 19.71 10.10 -1.25
C GLY A 697 19.69 8.57 -1.10
N LEU A 698 19.73 7.90 -2.25
CA LEU A 698 19.66 6.44 -2.35
C LEU A 698 20.90 5.72 -1.80
N ASP A 699 22.06 6.38 -1.72
CA ASP A 699 23.31 5.78 -1.23
C ASP A 699 23.20 5.27 0.22
N SER A 700 22.32 5.90 1.00
CA SER A 700 22.04 5.53 2.39
C SER A 700 20.98 4.44 2.51
N ILE A 701 20.29 4.08 1.41
CA ILE A 701 19.21 3.10 1.38
C ILE A 701 19.72 1.78 0.78
N THR A 702 19.52 0.69 1.50
CA THR A 702 19.65 -0.67 0.96
C THR A 702 18.26 -1.30 0.90
N ARG A 703 17.82 -1.75 -0.28
CA ARG A 703 16.55 -2.46 -0.42
C ARG A 703 16.72 -3.91 0.00
N LEU A 704 16.03 -4.34 1.05
CA LEU A 704 16.10 -5.70 1.58
C LEU A 704 15.15 -6.65 0.83
N THR A 705 14.06 -6.12 0.27
CA THR A 705 13.09 -6.86 -0.56
C THR A 705 13.14 -6.34 -2.01
N PRO A 706 14.17 -6.66 -2.80
CA PRO A 706 14.35 -6.14 -4.16
C PRO A 706 13.26 -6.59 -5.13
N ASP A 707 12.53 -7.64 -4.80
CA ASP A 707 11.37 -8.11 -5.54
C ASP A 707 10.19 -7.12 -5.49
N ALA A 708 10.11 -6.23 -4.50
CA ALA A 708 9.11 -5.17 -4.44
C ALA A 708 9.69 -3.82 -4.92
N PRO A 709 9.17 -3.20 -6.00
CA PRO A 709 9.49 -1.80 -6.36
C PRO A 709 9.03 -0.82 -5.27
N PHE A 710 9.64 0.37 -5.23
CA PHE A 710 9.07 1.45 -4.41
C PHE A 710 7.74 1.92 -5.02
N PRO A 711 6.62 1.74 -4.32
CA PRO A 711 5.31 2.05 -4.89
C PRO A 711 5.17 3.57 -5.09
N GLU A 712 4.44 3.94 -6.13
CA GLU A 712 4.19 5.30 -6.60
C GLU A 712 5.40 6.03 -7.23
N SER A 713 6.63 5.82 -6.76
CA SER A 713 7.83 6.39 -7.40
C SER A 713 8.44 5.50 -8.48
N GLU A 714 8.38 4.18 -8.34
CA GLU A 714 8.95 3.21 -9.28
C GLU A 714 7.90 2.30 -9.92
N THR A 715 6.69 2.23 -9.37
CA THR A 715 5.58 1.51 -9.98
C THR A 715 4.25 2.24 -9.73
N PRO A 716 3.33 2.30 -10.70
CA PRO A 716 2.01 2.87 -10.48
C PRO A 716 1.23 2.13 -9.39
N VAL A 717 0.48 2.89 -8.59
CA VAL A 717 -0.49 2.37 -7.65
C VAL A 717 -1.91 2.63 -8.20
N PRO A 718 -2.71 1.58 -8.49
CA PRO A 718 -4.07 1.75 -8.96
C PRO A 718 -4.92 2.64 -8.03
N PRO A 719 -5.88 3.42 -8.57
CA PRO A 719 -6.32 3.43 -9.97
C PRO A 719 -5.43 4.24 -10.93
N SER A 720 -4.64 5.21 -10.46
CA SER A 720 -3.86 6.07 -11.37
C SER A 720 -2.70 6.82 -10.72
N TRP A 721 -2.23 6.41 -9.54
CA TRP A 721 -1.24 7.15 -8.75
C TRP A 721 0.18 6.79 -9.18
N PHE A 722 0.94 7.77 -9.66
CA PHE A 722 2.33 7.58 -10.06
C PHE A 722 3.08 8.92 -10.04
N ASN A 723 4.03 9.06 -9.12
CA ASN A 723 4.86 10.26 -8.92
C ASN A 723 6.35 9.89 -9.05
N PRO A 724 6.82 9.52 -10.26
CA PRO A 724 8.23 9.19 -10.48
C PRO A 724 9.11 10.44 -10.45
N GLN A 725 10.33 10.29 -9.96
CA GLN A 725 11.37 11.28 -10.24
C GLN A 725 11.61 11.36 -11.76
N PRO A 726 11.90 12.54 -12.34
CA PRO A 726 12.22 12.66 -13.77
C PRO A 726 13.27 11.64 -14.22
N GLY A 727 12.92 10.85 -15.23
CA GLY A 727 13.80 9.82 -15.81
C GLY A 727 13.66 8.41 -15.21
N VAL A 728 12.93 8.25 -14.09
CA VAL A 728 12.59 6.93 -13.55
C VAL A 728 11.50 6.29 -14.41
N LYS A 729 11.74 5.07 -14.86
CA LYS A 729 10.75 4.25 -15.58
C LYS A 729 10.12 3.23 -14.62
N PRO A 730 8.86 2.82 -14.85
CA PRO A 730 8.27 1.72 -14.11
C PRO A 730 9.17 0.48 -14.11
N PHE A 731 9.42 -0.06 -12.92
CA PHE A 731 10.21 -1.26 -12.71
C PHE A 731 9.26 -2.45 -12.47
N GLU A 732 9.35 -3.47 -13.33
CA GLU A 732 8.64 -4.74 -13.15
C GLU A 732 9.58 -5.81 -12.60
N THR A 733 9.06 -6.65 -11.73
CA THR A 733 9.76 -7.79 -11.15
C THR A 733 9.13 -9.10 -11.61
N PRO A 734 9.86 -10.23 -11.57
CA PRO A 734 9.28 -11.54 -11.88
C PRO A 734 7.99 -11.80 -11.10
N GLU A 735 7.96 -11.40 -9.83
CA GLU A 735 6.81 -11.47 -8.94
C GLU A 735 5.62 -10.64 -9.47
N SER A 736 5.84 -9.37 -9.86
CA SER A 736 4.75 -8.53 -10.40
C SER A 736 4.21 -9.00 -11.75
N GLN A 737 4.95 -9.87 -12.45
CA GLN A 737 4.51 -10.50 -13.69
C GLN A 737 3.72 -11.80 -13.44
N ARG A 738 3.93 -12.49 -12.33
CA ARG A 738 3.27 -13.77 -12.01
C ARG A 738 1.85 -13.58 -11.47
N TRP A 739 1.66 -12.58 -10.62
CA TRP A 739 0.37 -12.24 -9.98
C TRP A 739 0.11 -10.72 -10.06
N PRO A 740 -1.11 -10.22 -9.73
CA PRO A 740 -1.49 -8.82 -9.94
C PRO A 740 -0.64 -7.74 -9.22
N GLY A 741 0.35 -8.14 -8.41
CA GLY A 741 1.26 -7.29 -7.65
C GLY A 741 1.50 -7.82 -6.24
N HIS A 742 2.48 -7.29 -5.52
CA HIS A 742 2.79 -7.71 -4.14
C HIS A 742 3.40 -6.55 -3.36
N CYS A 743 3.35 -6.64 -2.03
CA CYS A 743 3.96 -5.64 -1.15
C CYS A 743 4.24 -6.23 0.25
N TYR A 744 5.09 -5.53 0.99
CA TYR A 744 5.44 -5.82 2.37
C TYR A 744 4.96 -4.70 3.29
N ARG A 745 4.78 -5.02 4.57
CA ARG A 745 4.44 -4.06 5.63
C ARG A 745 4.89 -4.58 7.00
N SER A 746 5.02 -3.69 7.98
CA SER A 746 5.22 -4.00 9.40
C SER A 746 6.41 -4.91 9.66
N SER A 747 7.59 -4.49 9.19
CA SER A 747 8.83 -5.22 9.43
C SER A 747 9.21 -5.19 10.91
N TRP A 748 9.73 -6.32 11.41
CA TRP A 748 10.38 -6.42 12.71
C TRP A 748 11.82 -6.93 12.55
N ALA A 749 12.79 -6.07 12.82
CA ALA A 749 14.21 -6.38 12.65
C ALA A 749 14.70 -7.41 13.69
N LEU A 750 15.33 -8.49 13.21
CA LEU A 750 16.05 -9.46 14.04
C LEU A 750 17.57 -9.24 13.92
N SER A 751 18.03 -8.94 12.71
CA SER A 751 19.36 -8.43 12.38
C SER A 751 19.31 -7.60 11.10
N GLU A 752 20.46 -7.20 10.54
CA GLU A 752 20.52 -6.55 9.22
C GLU A 752 20.19 -7.52 8.06
N THR A 753 20.26 -8.83 8.32
CA THR A 753 20.04 -9.90 7.33
C THR A 753 18.68 -10.56 7.49
N TYR A 754 18.17 -10.71 8.72
CA TYR A 754 16.95 -11.46 9.03
C TYR A 754 15.91 -10.57 9.69
N PHE A 755 14.65 -10.70 9.28
CA PHE A 755 13.54 -9.93 9.83
C PHE A 755 12.21 -10.67 9.67
N LEU A 756 11.20 -10.24 10.44
CA LEU A 756 9.82 -10.63 10.22
C LEU A 756 9.12 -9.54 9.41
N ALA A 757 8.13 -9.87 8.59
CA ALA A 757 7.26 -8.88 7.97
C ALA A 757 5.90 -9.48 7.59
N ALA A 758 4.93 -8.60 7.37
CA ALA A 758 3.69 -8.92 6.71
C ALA A 758 3.89 -8.87 5.18
N TYR A 759 3.42 -9.87 4.42
CA TYR A 759 3.56 -9.95 2.97
C TYR A 759 2.26 -10.36 2.27
N SER A 760 2.04 -9.78 1.09
CA SER A 760 0.85 -9.96 0.26
C SER A 760 1.23 -10.38 -1.17
N PHE A 761 0.47 -11.32 -1.74
CA PHE A 761 0.48 -11.65 -3.18
C PHE A 761 -0.48 -10.77 -4.01
N GLN A 762 -1.05 -9.74 -3.39
CA GLN A 762 -1.90 -8.75 -4.04
C GLN A 762 -1.19 -7.39 -4.08
N GLY A 763 -1.36 -6.69 -5.20
CA GLY A 763 -0.86 -5.33 -5.38
C GLY A 763 -1.56 -4.35 -4.45
N LEU A 764 -0.86 -3.27 -4.13
CA LEU A 764 -1.40 -2.18 -3.33
C LEU A 764 -2.47 -1.44 -4.11
N ILE A 765 -3.62 -1.19 -3.48
CA ILE A 765 -4.66 -0.31 -4.01
C ILE A 765 -4.55 1.03 -3.28
N GLY A 766 -4.53 2.12 -4.05
CA GLY A 766 -4.52 3.48 -3.56
C GLY A 766 -5.91 4.07 -3.37
N GLU A 767 -5.94 5.34 -2.98
CA GLU A 767 -7.17 6.03 -2.66
C GLU A 767 -8.11 6.14 -3.87
N PRO A 768 -9.44 6.23 -3.64
CA PRO A 768 -10.14 6.18 -2.33
C PRO A 768 -10.56 4.76 -1.91
N THR A 769 -10.01 3.71 -2.54
CA THR A 769 -10.52 2.35 -2.41
C THR A 769 -9.78 1.57 -1.33
N GLY A 770 -10.51 0.76 -0.54
CA GLY A 770 -9.94 -0.13 0.46
C GLY A 770 -9.27 -1.36 -0.15
N ASN A 771 -8.26 -1.89 0.53
CA ASN A 771 -7.61 -3.14 0.12
C ASN A 771 -8.37 -4.37 0.62
N ALA A 772 -8.02 -5.55 0.09
CA ALA A 772 -8.67 -6.81 0.44
C ALA A 772 -8.55 -7.14 1.93
N ALA A 773 -9.57 -7.80 2.47
CA ALA A 773 -9.62 -8.12 3.89
C ALA A 773 -8.49 -9.05 4.34
N ASN A 774 -8.05 -9.98 3.49
CA ASN A 774 -7.10 -11.06 3.75
C ASN A 774 -5.71 -10.83 3.14
N MET A 775 -5.36 -9.56 2.89
CA MET A 775 -4.18 -9.18 2.10
C MET A 775 -2.87 -9.79 2.62
N PHE A 776 -2.61 -9.72 3.94
CA PHE A 776 -1.30 -10.02 4.52
C PHE A 776 -1.22 -11.32 5.32
N GLY A 777 -0.12 -12.06 5.15
CA GLY A 777 0.37 -13.11 6.06
C GLY A 777 1.71 -12.72 6.69
N LEU A 778 2.14 -13.43 7.73
CA LEU A 778 3.38 -13.20 8.48
C LEU A 778 4.49 -14.14 8.02
N TYR A 779 5.69 -13.60 7.77
CA TYR A 779 6.83 -14.33 7.20
C TYR A 779 8.10 -14.05 7.99
N LEU A 780 8.99 -15.06 8.05
CA LEU A 780 10.41 -14.89 8.31
C LEU A 780 11.12 -14.67 6.97
N ILE A 781 11.93 -13.63 6.89
CA ILE A 781 12.55 -13.17 5.64
C ILE A 781 14.05 -12.97 5.84
N ASP A 782 14.83 -13.30 4.82
CA ASP A 782 16.23 -12.91 4.72
C ASP A 782 16.53 -12.04 3.48
N THR A 783 17.73 -11.48 3.42
CA THR A 783 18.20 -10.67 2.30
C THR A 783 18.68 -11.49 1.10
N PHE A 784 18.62 -12.83 1.18
CA PHE A 784 18.96 -13.74 0.07
C PHE A 784 17.75 -13.94 -0.86
N GLY A 785 16.56 -13.55 -0.41
CA GLY A 785 15.31 -13.60 -1.14
C GLY A 785 14.38 -14.71 -0.66
N ASP A 786 14.72 -15.41 0.42
CA ASP A 786 13.87 -16.45 1.00
C ASP A 786 12.79 -15.83 1.90
N LYS A 787 11.56 -16.35 1.77
CA LYS A 787 10.42 -16.01 2.63
C LYS A 787 9.75 -17.27 3.13
N GLU A 788 9.81 -17.50 4.43
CA GLU A 788 9.19 -18.64 5.09
C GLU A 788 7.89 -18.21 5.76
N LEU A 789 6.76 -18.72 5.27
CA LEU A 789 5.45 -18.47 5.86
C LEU A 789 5.42 -18.99 7.31
N LEU A 790 5.08 -18.09 8.24
CA LEU A 790 4.85 -18.40 9.65
C LEU A 790 3.37 -18.54 9.95
N TYR A 791 2.55 -17.65 9.40
CA TYR A 791 1.11 -17.61 9.63
C TYR A 791 0.36 -16.87 8.53
N ARG A 792 -0.78 -17.38 8.08
CA ARG A 792 -1.73 -16.65 7.22
C ARG A 792 -3.14 -17.07 7.59
N ASP A 793 -4.01 -16.08 7.77
CA ASP A 793 -5.45 -16.31 7.87
C ASP A 793 -6.07 -16.06 6.48
N PRO A 794 -6.70 -17.06 5.85
CA PRO A 794 -7.30 -16.92 4.52
C PRO A 794 -8.43 -15.87 4.42
N ASN A 795 -9.02 -15.42 5.54
CA ASN A 795 -10.14 -14.47 5.54
C ASN A 795 -9.76 -13.06 6.00
N ILE A 796 -8.67 -12.89 6.74
CA ILE A 796 -8.33 -11.60 7.35
C ILE A 796 -6.81 -11.37 7.43
N ALA A 797 -6.38 -10.13 7.19
CA ALA A 797 -4.97 -9.78 7.11
C ALA A 797 -4.33 -9.83 8.50
N SER A 798 -3.11 -10.36 8.56
CA SER A 798 -2.29 -10.42 9.77
C SER A 798 -1.09 -9.47 9.63
N ALA A 799 -0.87 -8.62 10.62
CA ALA A 799 0.17 -7.57 10.58
C ALA A 799 0.78 -7.27 11.96
N TRP A 800 1.89 -6.52 11.96
CA TRP A 800 2.72 -6.17 13.12
C TRP A 800 3.17 -7.38 13.96
N PRO A 801 3.98 -8.29 13.38
CA PRO A 801 4.60 -9.38 14.14
C PRO A 801 5.60 -8.83 15.17
N ILE A 802 5.38 -9.07 16.46
CA ILE A 802 6.26 -8.62 17.56
C ILE A 802 6.57 -9.81 18.49
N PRO A 803 7.84 -10.16 18.74
CA PRO A 803 8.20 -11.16 19.72
C PRO A 803 7.66 -10.80 21.12
N LEU A 804 6.83 -11.68 21.69
CA LEU A 804 6.24 -11.50 23.02
C LEU A 804 7.22 -12.04 24.08
N ARG A 805 8.31 -11.30 24.28
CA ARG A 805 9.38 -11.65 25.24
C ARG A 805 10.09 -10.40 25.76
N PRO A 806 10.84 -10.51 26.88
CA PRO A 806 11.68 -9.42 27.35
C PRO A 806 12.69 -8.95 26.29
N ARG A 807 12.94 -7.65 26.25
CA ARG A 807 13.92 -6.97 25.39
C ARG A 807 14.68 -5.91 26.18
N LEU A 808 15.85 -5.50 25.67
CA LEU A 808 16.65 -4.48 26.34
C LEU A 808 15.86 -3.17 26.46
N ARG A 809 15.79 -2.62 27.68
CA ARG A 809 15.23 -1.30 27.95
C ARG A 809 16.30 -0.24 27.63
N PRO A 810 16.06 0.70 26.70
CA PRO A 810 16.93 1.84 26.46
C PRO A 810 17.12 2.69 27.72
N PRO A 811 18.16 3.53 27.79
CA PRO A 811 18.32 4.48 28.88
C PRO A 811 17.19 5.52 28.88
N VAL A 812 16.87 6.04 30.06
CA VAL A 812 15.98 7.19 30.21
C VAL A 812 16.73 8.44 29.73
N VAL A 813 16.11 9.21 28.84
CA VAL A 813 16.61 10.54 28.43
C VAL A 813 16.05 11.57 29.42
N PRO A 814 16.89 12.23 30.25
CA PRO A 814 16.43 13.22 31.20
C PRO A 814 16.06 14.52 30.48
N SER A 815 14.94 15.13 30.88
CA SER A 815 14.55 16.45 30.37
C SER A 815 15.63 17.50 30.69
N GLN A 816 15.89 18.38 29.72
CA GLN A 816 16.87 19.47 29.82
C GLN A 816 16.18 20.85 29.90
N LEU A 817 14.88 20.88 30.17
CA LEU A 817 14.09 22.11 30.20
C LEU A 817 14.45 22.96 31.41
N ASP A 818 14.70 24.25 31.15
CA ASP A 818 15.03 25.26 32.14
C ASP A 818 13.76 26.08 32.50
N PRO A 819 13.17 25.88 33.70
CA PRO A 819 11.97 26.59 34.10
C PRO A 819 12.15 28.11 34.21
N GLU A 820 13.40 28.62 34.29
CA GLU A 820 13.67 30.06 34.38
C GLU A 820 13.40 30.80 33.06
N LEU A 821 13.28 30.08 31.93
CA LEU A 821 12.94 30.70 30.64
C LEU A 821 11.44 30.94 30.46
N GLY A 822 10.58 30.43 31.36
CA GLY A 822 9.13 30.56 31.23
C GLY A 822 8.64 29.92 29.92
N ASP A 823 7.77 30.63 29.19
CA ASP A 823 7.21 30.18 27.90
C ASP A 823 8.14 30.44 26.69
N ASP A 824 9.41 30.80 26.93
CA ASP A 824 10.41 30.98 25.88
C ASP A 824 11.34 29.76 25.75
N GLY A 825 11.98 29.65 24.59
CA GLY A 825 13.18 28.85 24.37
C GLY A 825 14.38 29.73 23.97
N LEU A 826 15.57 29.14 24.01
CA LEU A 826 16.83 29.77 23.56
C LEU A 826 17.42 29.04 22.36
N LEU A 827 17.89 29.83 21.40
CA LEU A 827 18.58 29.33 20.21
C LEU A 827 19.98 29.92 20.09
N VAL A 828 20.93 29.05 19.79
CA VAL A 828 22.31 29.41 19.43
C VAL A 828 22.60 28.88 18.03
N LEU A 829 23.02 29.75 17.13
CA LEU A 829 23.62 29.40 15.85
C LEU A 829 25.11 29.68 15.94
N GLN A 830 25.96 28.67 15.73
CA GLN A 830 27.41 28.87 15.82
C GLN A 830 27.94 29.69 14.64
N ASN A 831 27.58 29.32 13.41
CA ASN A 831 28.01 30.03 12.21
C ASN A 831 27.04 29.85 11.04
N VAL A 832 26.37 30.92 10.64
CA VAL A 832 25.43 30.93 9.50
C VAL A 832 26.07 30.51 8.16
N TYR A 833 27.40 30.64 8.01
CA TYR A 833 28.11 30.30 6.77
C TYR A 833 28.52 28.83 6.68
N ASP A 834 28.39 28.06 7.78
CA ASP A 834 28.48 26.60 7.73
C ASP A 834 27.17 26.04 7.17
N ALA A 835 26.96 26.29 5.87
CA ALA A 835 25.67 26.14 5.22
C ALA A 835 25.72 25.21 4.00
N ASN A 836 24.63 24.46 3.80
CA ASN A 836 24.39 23.72 2.56
C ASN A 836 23.01 24.07 1.98
N PRO A 837 22.95 24.74 0.81
CA PRO A 837 24.08 25.17 -0.03
C PRO A 837 24.87 26.34 0.59
N ALA A 838 26.11 26.51 0.14
CA ALA A 838 26.99 27.57 0.64
C ALA A 838 26.38 28.96 0.41
N LEU A 839 26.41 29.81 1.46
CA LEU A 839 25.95 31.20 1.40
C LEU A 839 27.11 32.14 1.01
N PRO A 840 26.85 33.26 0.33
CA PRO A 840 27.89 34.25 0.03
C PRO A 840 28.52 34.80 1.32
N ALA A 841 29.84 34.70 1.44
CA ALA A 841 30.56 35.11 2.66
C ALA A 841 30.27 36.57 3.04
N GLY A 842 30.04 36.83 4.33
CA GLY A 842 29.76 38.17 4.86
C GLY A 842 28.43 38.79 4.43
N SER A 843 27.58 38.08 3.68
CA SER A 843 26.29 38.62 3.19
C SER A 843 25.24 38.79 4.30
N VAL A 844 25.12 37.79 5.18
CA VAL A 844 24.14 37.77 6.26
C VAL A 844 24.42 38.81 7.36
N LYS A 845 23.37 39.50 7.83
CA LYS A 845 23.40 40.50 8.92
C LYS A 845 22.36 40.25 10.02
N ALA A 846 21.30 39.54 9.70
CA ALA A 846 20.23 39.22 10.64
C ALA A 846 19.55 37.90 10.26
N LEU A 847 18.84 37.30 11.20
CA LEU A 847 17.86 36.24 10.93
C LEU A 847 16.46 36.82 11.08
N ARG A 848 15.59 36.59 10.10
CA ARG A 848 14.13 36.75 10.27
C ARG A 848 13.55 35.48 10.86
N ILE A 849 12.70 35.64 11.87
CA ILE A 849 11.98 34.54 12.50
C ILE A 849 10.55 34.59 11.98
N VAL A 850 10.15 33.55 11.26
CA VAL A 850 8.84 33.42 10.64
C VAL A 850 8.12 32.27 11.32
N GLN A 851 6.93 32.52 11.84
CA GLN A 851 6.07 31.46 12.31
C GLN A 851 5.27 30.88 11.14
N VAL A 852 5.24 29.56 11.06
CA VAL A 852 4.36 28.82 10.15
C VAL A 852 3.05 28.55 10.89
N LEU A 853 1.93 28.89 10.27
CA LEU A 853 0.63 28.85 10.93
C LEU A 853 -0.07 27.50 10.70
N PRO A 854 -0.53 26.82 11.76
CA PRO A 854 -1.35 25.62 11.59
C PRO A 854 -2.66 25.97 10.91
N LYS A 855 -3.07 25.14 9.95
CA LYS A 855 -4.31 25.38 9.21
C LYS A 855 -5.54 25.07 10.08
N SER A 856 -6.48 26.01 10.11
CA SER A 856 -7.72 25.92 10.91
C SER A 856 -8.95 25.40 10.15
N THR A 857 -8.82 25.17 8.85
CA THR A 857 -9.91 24.70 7.97
C THR A 857 -9.49 23.52 7.10
N PRO A 858 -10.41 22.60 6.72
CA PRO A 858 -10.07 21.46 5.87
C PRO A 858 -9.94 21.84 4.39
N GLY A 859 -9.07 21.13 3.68
CA GLY A 859 -8.94 21.18 2.23
C GLY A 859 -7.93 22.22 1.73
N ILE A 860 -7.31 21.91 0.60
CA ILE A 860 -6.35 22.79 -0.06
C ILE A 860 -7.00 24.09 -0.49
N ASP A 861 -6.32 25.21 -0.24
CA ASP A 861 -6.75 26.56 -0.62
C ASP A 861 -8.21 26.88 -0.25
N ASN A 862 -8.68 26.30 0.86
CA ASN A 862 -10.01 26.52 1.40
C ASN A 862 -9.92 27.09 2.83
N PRO A 863 -9.84 28.42 3.01
CA PRO A 863 -9.61 29.42 1.96
C PRO A 863 -8.14 29.49 1.55
N ALA A 864 -7.89 30.12 0.39
CA ALA A 864 -6.54 30.43 -0.09
C ALA A 864 -5.95 31.58 0.73
N VAL A 865 -4.65 31.49 1.05
CA VAL A 865 -3.90 32.54 1.76
C VAL A 865 -3.07 33.43 0.82
N GLY A 866 -2.94 33.03 -0.44
CA GLY A 866 -2.22 33.77 -1.47
C GLY A 866 -2.25 33.03 -2.80
N ARG A 867 -1.54 33.57 -3.79
CA ARG A 867 -1.36 32.94 -5.11
C ARG A 867 -0.68 31.57 -5.09
N PRO A 868 0.34 31.31 -4.24
CA PRO A 868 0.98 30.00 -4.22
C PRO A 868 0.00 28.94 -3.70
N ARG A 869 -0.20 27.90 -4.50
CA ARG A 869 -1.15 26.82 -4.21
C ARG A 869 -0.70 26.02 -2.99
N GLY A 870 -1.62 25.74 -2.06
CA GLY A 870 -1.37 24.92 -0.87
C GLY A 870 -0.31 25.50 0.08
N ALA A 871 -0.11 26.81 0.06
CA ALA A 871 0.85 27.47 0.93
C ALA A 871 0.42 27.41 2.40
N PRO A 872 1.37 27.29 3.34
CA PRO A 872 1.06 27.50 4.75
C PRO A 872 0.78 28.99 5.00
N GLY A 873 -0.01 29.27 6.04
CA GLY A 873 -0.12 30.63 6.57
C GLY A 873 1.18 31.01 7.25
N LYS A 874 1.53 32.31 7.27
CA LYS A 874 2.76 32.79 7.90
C LYS A 874 2.55 34.08 8.65
N GLN A 875 3.37 34.28 9.67
CA GLN A 875 3.58 35.59 10.28
C GLN A 875 5.05 35.82 10.65
N VAL A 876 5.51 37.06 10.55
CA VAL A 876 6.89 37.43 10.85
C VAL A 876 6.95 37.95 12.28
N LEU A 877 7.61 37.19 13.16
CA LEU A 877 7.78 37.59 14.55
C LEU A 877 8.74 38.79 14.66
N GLY A 878 9.73 38.83 13.78
CA GLY A 878 10.70 39.91 13.69
C GLY A 878 12.08 39.42 13.30
N THR A 879 13.11 40.17 13.70
CA THR A 879 14.51 39.88 13.38
C THR A 879 15.41 39.86 14.62
N VAL A 880 16.53 39.14 14.49
CA VAL A 880 17.61 39.09 15.48
C VAL A 880 18.96 39.27 14.77
N PRO A 881 19.94 39.92 15.41
CA PRO A 881 21.22 40.20 14.77
C PRO A 881 22.09 38.94 14.61
N VAL A 882 22.86 38.91 13.53
CA VAL A 882 23.96 37.95 13.31
C VAL A 882 25.28 38.68 13.48
N GLU A 883 26.17 38.13 14.32
CA GLU A 883 27.48 38.70 14.61
C GLU A 883 28.42 38.61 13.39
N PRO A 884 29.52 39.40 13.35
CA PRO A 884 30.49 39.34 12.24
C PRO A 884 31.12 37.96 11.98
N ASP A 885 31.21 37.11 13.00
CA ASP A 885 31.68 35.72 12.89
C ASP A 885 30.61 34.74 12.36
N GLY A 886 29.41 35.24 12.06
CA GLY A 886 28.28 34.45 11.58
C GLY A 886 27.39 33.86 12.68
N SER A 887 27.71 34.10 13.96
CA SER A 887 26.95 33.54 15.08
C SER A 887 25.69 34.33 15.44
N ALA A 888 24.71 33.66 16.05
CA ALA A 888 23.52 34.31 16.62
C ALA A 888 23.10 33.63 17.94
N TYR A 889 22.58 34.43 18.88
CA TYR A 889 22.07 33.96 20.17
C TYR A 889 20.84 34.78 20.57
N PHE A 890 19.69 34.12 20.69
CA PHE A 890 18.41 34.81 20.84
C PHE A 890 17.33 33.96 21.52
N ARG A 891 16.30 34.66 22.01
CA ARG A 891 15.07 34.07 22.57
C ARG A 891 13.99 33.94 21.50
N VAL A 892 13.19 32.88 21.60
CA VAL A 892 11.99 32.66 20.77
C VAL A 892 10.82 32.18 21.63
N PRO A 893 9.57 32.49 21.25
CA PRO A 893 8.42 31.89 21.91
C PRO A 893 8.42 30.36 21.70
N ALA A 894 8.06 29.62 22.75
CA ALA A 894 7.87 28.18 22.67
C ALA A 894 6.48 27.81 22.12
N ARG A 895 6.27 26.51 21.86
CA ARG A 895 4.99 25.91 21.42
C ARG A 895 4.45 26.39 20.06
N ILE A 896 5.24 27.14 19.32
CA ILE A 896 4.92 27.60 17.96
C ILE A 896 5.99 27.12 16.98
N GLU A 897 5.57 26.88 15.74
CA GLU A 897 6.47 26.46 14.68
C GLU A 897 7.15 27.67 14.04
N ILE A 898 8.46 27.63 14.00
CA ILE A 898 9.30 28.69 13.49
C ILE A 898 10.22 28.18 12.39
N ALA A 899 10.44 29.06 11.42
CA ALA A 899 11.40 28.93 10.34
C ALA A 899 12.28 30.19 10.30
N PHE A 900 13.47 30.05 9.73
CA PHE A 900 14.47 31.12 9.68
C PHE A 900 14.72 31.59 8.24
N GLN A 901 14.97 32.88 8.08
CA GLN A 901 15.47 33.46 6.84
C GLN A 901 16.77 34.23 7.12
N ALA A 902 17.85 33.89 6.42
CA ALA A 902 19.12 34.59 6.54
C ALA A 902 19.07 35.87 5.70
N LEU A 903 19.20 37.04 6.32
CA LEU A 903 18.96 38.34 5.66
C LEU A 903 20.25 39.08 5.31
N ASP A 904 20.28 39.73 4.14
CA ASP A 904 21.34 40.66 3.75
C ASP A 904 21.25 42.01 4.48
N GLN A 905 22.17 42.93 4.19
CA GLN A 905 22.21 44.27 4.79
C GLN A 905 20.98 45.15 4.48
N ARG A 906 20.12 44.75 3.53
CA ARG A 906 18.88 45.45 3.15
C ARG A 906 17.64 44.74 3.69
N GLY A 907 17.82 43.69 4.51
CA GLY A 907 16.71 42.90 5.04
C GLY A 907 16.09 41.93 4.04
N MET A 908 16.76 41.60 2.94
CA MET A 908 16.27 40.63 1.96
C MET A 908 16.82 39.23 2.22
N ALA A 909 15.99 38.21 2.12
CA ALA A 909 16.40 36.83 2.36
C ALA A 909 17.40 36.33 1.30
N VAL A 910 18.61 36.03 1.76
CA VAL A 910 19.64 35.30 1.02
C VAL A 910 19.26 33.84 0.86
N GLN A 911 18.72 33.25 1.93
CA GLN A 911 18.22 31.88 1.96
C GLN A 911 17.05 31.76 2.94
N VAL A 912 16.11 30.89 2.60
CA VAL A 912 14.90 30.61 3.39
C VAL A 912 14.93 29.14 3.82
N MET A 913 14.72 28.89 5.10
CA MET A 913 14.43 27.55 5.62
C MET A 913 13.06 27.11 5.10
N ARG A 914 13.04 26.14 4.18
CA ARG A 914 11.80 25.52 3.66
C ARG A 914 11.46 24.30 4.51
N SER A 915 11.36 24.48 5.81
CA SER A 915 11.12 23.46 6.84
C SER A 915 10.77 24.23 8.11
N GLU A 916 10.47 23.54 9.19
CA GLU A 916 10.15 24.18 10.46
C GLU A 916 10.74 23.43 11.66
N THR A 917 10.82 24.14 12.78
CA THR A 917 11.15 23.59 14.09
C THR A 917 10.27 24.27 15.15
N TYR A 918 10.25 23.72 16.35
CA TYR A 918 9.61 24.33 17.51
C TYR A 918 10.48 24.08 18.74
N LEU A 919 10.25 24.89 19.78
CA LEU A 919 10.89 24.71 21.08
C LEU A 919 9.82 24.48 22.15
N HIS A 920 10.17 23.72 23.17
CA HIS A 920 9.40 23.65 24.41
C HIS A 920 9.77 24.80 25.35
N PRO A 921 8.87 25.16 26.29
CA PRO A 921 9.18 26.09 27.37
C PRO A 921 10.43 25.63 28.14
N GLY A 922 11.44 26.48 28.24
CA GLY A 922 12.69 26.10 28.89
C GLY A 922 13.73 25.44 28.00
N GLU A 923 13.44 25.18 26.72
CA GLU A 923 14.36 24.48 25.86
C GLU A 923 15.53 25.35 25.40
N ARG A 924 16.73 24.76 25.31
CA ARG A 924 17.93 25.38 24.77
C ARG A 924 18.44 24.56 23.59
N VAL A 925 18.40 25.13 22.40
CA VAL A 925 18.79 24.47 21.14
C VAL A 925 20.04 25.13 20.56
N THR A 926 20.96 24.33 20.06
CA THR A 926 22.16 24.79 19.36
C THR A 926 22.26 24.15 17.98
N CYS A 927 22.47 24.97 16.96
CA CYS A 927 22.77 24.56 15.59
C CYS A 927 24.21 24.95 15.24
N VAL A 928 24.93 24.08 14.52
CA VAL A 928 26.29 24.44 14.05
C VAL A 928 26.18 25.45 12.92
N GLY A 929 25.29 25.22 11.96
CA GLY A 929 25.13 26.11 10.82
C GLY A 929 23.75 26.02 10.17
N CYS A 930 23.65 26.50 8.93
CA CYS A 930 22.39 26.52 8.18
C CYS A 930 22.28 25.31 7.26
N HIS A 931 21.66 24.23 7.72
CA HIS A 931 21.62 22.94 7.03
C HIS A 931 23.03 22.34 6.85
N GLU A 932 23.88 22.48 7.87
CA GLU A 932 25.23 21.92 7.89
C GLU A 932 25.24 20.40 7.66
N SER A 933 26.42 19.87 7.28
CA SER A 933 26.60 18.43 7.20
C SER A 933 26.51 17.79 8.59
N ARG A 934 25.57 16.86 8.75
CA ARG A 934 25.41 16.07 9.98
C ARG A 934 26.43 14.94 10.14
N LEU A 935 27.33 14.76 9.16
CA LEU A 935 28.44 13.82 9.24
C LEU A 935 29.70 14.46 9.85
N GLY A 936 29.72 15.77 9.99
CA GLY A 936 30.83 16.52 10.58
C GLY A 936 30.75 16.58 12.10
N SER A 937 31.91 16.73 12.75
CA SER A 937 31.95 17.16 14.15
C SER A 937 31.75 18.68 14.22
N PRO A 938 31.05 19.20 15.24
CA PRO A 938 30.98 20.64 15.47
C PRO A 938 32.37 21.27 15.58
N PRO A 939 32.60 22.48 15.04
CA PRO A 939 33.86 23.18 15.20
C PRO A 939 34.12 23.57 16.66
N GLU A 940 35.38 23.51 17.09
CA GLU A 940 35.81 23.96 18.43
C GLU A 940 35.97 25.49 18.48
N THR A 941 34.90 26.23 18.19
CA THR A 941 34.88 27.70 18.28
C THR A 941 33.83 28.16 19.28
N THR A 942 34.15 29.19 20.07
CA THR A 942 33.15 29.86 20.92
C THR A 942 32.48 30.96 20.11
N PRO A 943 31.18 30.87 19.81
CA PRO A 943 30.49 31.88 19.01
C PRO A 943 30.49 33.24 19.71
N GLN A 944 30.80 34.32 18.98
CA GLN A 944 30.83 35.69 19.51
C GLN A 944 29.49 36.07 20.16
N ALA A 945 28.37 35.58 19.63
CA ALA A 945 27.03 35.87 20.17
C ALA A 945 26.85 35.42 21.63
N LEU A 946 27.62 34.43 22.11
CA LEU A 946 27.59 33.97 23.51
C LEU A 946 28.33 34.90 24.48
N SER A 947 29.05 35.91 23.98
CA SER A 947 29.71 36.93 24.83
C SER A 947 28.73 37.95 25.44
N ARG A 948 27.45 37.89 25.06
CA ARG A 948 26.38 38.79 25.53
C ARG A 948 25.12 38.01 25.88
N ALA A 949 24.16 38.71 26.50
CA ALA A 949 22.81 38.18 26.73
C ALA A 949 22.11 37.84 25.40
N PRO A 950 21.17 36.87 25.39
CA PRO A 950 20.42 36.53 24.19
C PRO A 950 19.63 37.74 23.69
N SER A 951 19.62 37.95 22.37
CA SER A 951 18.83 39.00 21.73
C SER A 951 17.33 38.75 21.93
N GLN A 952 16.61 39.83 22.18
CA GLN A 952 15.15 39.88 22.01
C GLN A 952 14.82 40.08 20.54
N ILE A 953 13.66 39.57 20.12
CA ILE A 953 13.16 39.75 18.76
C ILE A 953 12.82 41.23 18.55
N THR A 954 13.41 41.85 17.53
CA THR A 954 13.00 43.18 17.07
C THR A 954 11.78 43.01 16.16
N PRO A 955 10.60 43.55 16.50
CA PRO A 955 9.37 43.32 15.73
C PRO A 955 9.53 43.70 14.26
N GLY A 956 8.87 42.92 13.39
CA GLY A 956 8.79 43.22 11.97
C GLY A 956 7.92 44.46 11.67
N PRO A 957 7.88 44.92 10.41
CA PRO A 957 7.02 46.03 10.01
C PRO A 957 5.53 45.72 10.26
N ASP A 958 4.75 46.78 10.43
CA ASP A 958 3.30 46.64 10.61
C ASP A 958 2.64 45.89 9.44
N GLY A 959 1.64 45.06 9.75
CA GLY A 959 1.03 44.13 8.79
C GLY A 959 1.84 42.85 8.52
N SER A 960 2.94 42.60 9.23
CA SER A 960 3.70 41.35 9.13
C SER A 960 3.32 40.29 10.17
N LYS A 961 2.57 40.67 11.22
CA LYS A 961 2.09 39.78 12.29
C LYS A 961 0.62 40.05 12.70
N PRO A 962 -0.34 39.25 12.24
CA PRO A 962 -0.23 38.28 11.14
C PRO A 962 0.06 38.97 9.81
N LEU A 963 0.55 38.23 8.82
CA LEU A 963 0.82 38.79 7.50
C LEU A 963 -0.47 39.34 6.87
N SER A 964 -0.42 40.54 6.31
CA SER A 964 -1.54 41.18 5.61
C SER A 964 -0.99 42.09 4.52
N TYR A 965 -1.16 41.70 3.25
CA TYR A 965 -0.67 42.50 2.13
C TYR A 965 -1.23 43.94 2.13
N PRO A 966 -2.53 44.19 2.40
CA PRO A 966 -3.07 45.55 2.48
C PRO A 966 -2.46 46.42 3.58
N LEU A 967 -2.03 45.85 4.72
CA LEU A 967 -1.36 46.59 5.79
C LEU A 967 0.16 46.72 5.55
N LEU A 968 0.76 45.68 4.97
CA LEU A 968 2.21 45.59 4.82
C LEU A 968 2.71 46.34 3.59
N VAL A 969 2.11 46.08 2.42
CA VAL A 969 2.65 46.50 1.11
C VAL A 969 1.92 47.72 0.55
N GLN A 970 0.58 47.74 0.62
CA GLN A 970 -0.21 48.80 0.00
C GLN A 970 0.18 50.23 0.44
N PRO A 971 0.54 50.50 1.72
CA PRO A 971 0.98 51.85 2.12
C PRO A 971 2.23 52.33 1.38
N VAL A 972 3.13 51.42 1.01
CA VAL A 972 4.31 51.74 0.20
C VAL A 972 3.89 52.10 -1.23
N LEU A 973 2.94 51.36 -1.79
CA LEU A 973 2.42 51.60 -3.14
C LEU A 973 1.62 52.91 -3.22
N ASP A 974 0.80 53.22 -2.22
CA ASP A 974 0.03 54.46 -2.15
C ASP A 974 0.95 55.68 -2.11
N LYS A 975 2.02 55.58 -1.33
CA LYS A 975 3.03 56.63 -1.17
C LYS A 975 3.83 56.89 -2.45
N HIS A 976 4.20 55.83 -3.18
CA HIS A 976 5.22 55.94 -4.24
C HIS A 976 4.76 55.59 -5.65
N CYS A 977 3.68 54.83 -5.82
CA CYS A 977 3.36 54.16 -7.09
C CYS A 977 1.97 54.50 -7.64
N VAL A 978 0.95 54.58 -6.78
CA VAL A 978 -0.47 54.70 -7.19
C VAL A 978 -0.74 55.93 -8.05
N SER A 979 -0.05 57.05 -7.81
CA SER A 979 -0.22 58.29 -8.61
C SER A 979 0.05 58.10 -10.11
N CYS A 980 0.90 57.13 -10.49
CA CYS A 980 1.19 56.78 -11.87
C CYS A 980 0.48 55.49 -12.35
N HIS A 981 0.11 54.62 -11.40
CA HIS A 981 -0.43 53.28 -11.64
C HIS A 981 -1.90 53.15 -11.21
N SER A 982 -2.72 54.14 -11.58
CA SER A 982 -4.16 54.18 -11.31
C SER A 982 -4.93 54.88 -12.45
N GLY A 983 -6.26 54.92 -12.34
CA GLY A 983 -7.17 55.55 -13.31
C GLY A 983 -7.40 54.73 -14.59
N ASP A 984 -8.05 55.34 -15.58
CA ASP A 984 -8.47 54.65 -16.83
C ASP A 984 -7.30 54.25 -17.76
N LYS A 985 -6.12 54.86 -17.57
CA LYS A 985 -4.91 54.62 -18.38
C LYS A 985 -3.66 54.54 -17.49
N PRO A 986 -3.55 53.50 -16.66
CA PRO A 986 -2.41 53.34 -15.76
C PRO A 986 -1.13 53.17 -16.56
N LYS A 987 -0.02 53.75 -16.09
CA LYS A 987 1.27 53.63 -16.79
C LYS A 987 1.72 52.17 -16.85
N GLY A 988 2.21 51.76 -18.02
CA GLY A 988 2.68 50.41 -18.25
C GLY A 988 1.59 49.34 -18.19
N ASP A 989 0.31 49.73 -18.21
CA ASP A 989 -0.84 48.84 -18.07
C ASP A 989 -0.84 48.04 -16.75
N VAL A 990 -0.32 48.66 -15.68
CA VAL A 990 -0.24 48.07 -14.33
C VAL A 990 -1.04 48.93 -13.36
N THR A 991 -2.10 48.37 -12.78
CA THR A 991 -2.91 49.03 -11.75
C THR A 991 -2.47 48.58 -10.36
N LEU A 992 -2.11 49.53 -9.49
CA LEU A 992 -1.56 49.27 -8.15
C LEU A 992 -2.44 49.79 -7.01
N THR A 993 -3.74 49.98 -7.25
CA THR A 993 -4.69 50.44 -6.22
C THR A 993 -5.07 49.33 -5.25
N ALA A 994 -5.52 49.73 -4.05
CA ALA A 994 -6.01 48.85 -3.00
C ALA A 994 -7.41 48.27 -3.28
N GLU A 995 -8.02 48.58 -4.42
CA GLU A 995 -9.38 48.14 -4.74
C GLU A 995 -9.43 46.61 -4.82
N PRO A 996 -10.43 45.96 -4.20
CA PRO A 996 -10.63 44.53 -4.34
C PRO A 996 -10.86 44.10 -5.80
N GLU A 997 -10.23 42.99 -6.18
CA GLU A 997 -10.39 42.31 -7.46
C GLU A 997 -10.36 40.79 -7.21
N GLY A 998 -11.55 40.19 -7.16
CA GLY A 998 -11.71 38.79 -6.77
C GLY A 998 -11.38 38.57 -5.29
N HIS A 999 -10.49 37.61 -5.01
CA HIS A 999 -10.09 37.23 -3.64
C HIS A 999 -9.01 38.14 -3.04
N TYR A 1000 -8.43 39.06 -3.83
CA TYR A 1000 -7.29 39.90 -3.46
C TYR A 1000 -7.52 41.36 -3.89
N THR A 1001 -6.49 42.22 -3.82
CA THR A 1001 -6.52 43.58 -4.42
C THR A 1001 -5.96 43.59 -5.84
N LYS A 1002 -6.32 44.61 -6.64
CA LYS A 1002 -5.73 44.86 -7.97
C LYS A 1002 -4.20 44.92 -7.92
N SER A 1003 -3.66 45.60 -6.92
CA SER A 1003 -2.21 45.72 -6.75
C SER A 1003 -1.51 44.38 -6.50
N TYR A 1004 -2.11 43.50 -5.70
CA TYR A 1004 -1.56 42.17 -5.45
C TYR A 1004 -1.55 41.34 -6.73
N ASN A 1005 -2.69 41.26 -7.43
CA ASN A 1005 -2.82 40.51 -8.68
C ASN A 1005 -1.81 41.01 -9.74
N ALA A 1006 -1.57 42.31 -9.77
CA ALA A 1006 -0.60 42.91 -10.68
C ALA A 1006 0.87 42.57 -10.31
N LEU A 1007 1.21 42.47 -9.02
CA LEU A 1007 2.60 42.27 -8.59
C LEU A 1007 2.98 40.80 -8.41
N VAL A 1008 2.09 39.94 -7.92
CA VAL A 1008 2.43 38.57 -7.48
C VAL A 1008 2.98 37.71 -8.62
N GLU A 1009 2.45 37.87 -9.84
CA GLU A 1009 2.92 37.17 -11.04
C GLU A 1009 4.35 37.58 -11.47
N ARG A 1010 4.93 38.61 -10.82
CA ARG A 1010 6.28 39.12 -11.06
C ARG A 1010 7.22 38.88 -9.89
N VAL A 1011 6.78 38.16 -8.86
CA VAL A 1011 7.60 37.78 -7.70
C VAL A 1011 7.84 36.27 -7.75
N PRO A 1012 9.09 35.77 -7.67
CA PRO A 1012 9.35 34.35 -7.59
C PRO A 1012 8.97 33.84 -6.20
N PHE A 1013 7.93 33.03 -6.15
CA PHE A 1013 7.47 32.31 -4.97
C PHE A 1013 7.60 30.80 -5.19
N SER A 1014 7.45 30.05 -4.10
CA SER A 1014 7.39 28.61 -4.11
C SER A 1014 5.97 28.08 -3.96
N ASP A 1015 5.61 27.07 -4.75
CA ASP A 1015 4.30 26.41 -4.69
C ASP A 1015 4.42 24.87 -4.77
N GLN A 1016 3.29 24.17 -4.78
CA GLN A 1016 3.26 22.70 -4.87
C GLN A 1016 3.87 22.12 -6.15
N GLY A 1017 4.05 22.91 -7.22
CA GLY A 1017 4.69 22.46 -8.45
C GLY A 1017 6.22 22.37 -8.33
N ASN A 1018 6.80 22.90 -7.25
CA ASN A 1018 8.25 22.96 -7.10
C ASN A 1018 8.85 21.64 -6.61
N ALA A 1019 9.32 20.83 -7.55
CA ALA A 1019 10.05 19.59 -7.32
C ALA A 1019 11.58 19.81 -7.19
N GLU A 1020 11.99 20.71 -6.28
CA GLU A 1020 13.40 20.97 -6.00
C GLU A 1020 13.76 20.50 -4.60
N ALA A 1021 14.71 19.56 -4.51
CA ALA A 1021 15.16 19.04 -3.23
C ALA A 1021 15.82 20.15 -2.41
N ILE A 1022 16.71 20.95 -3.03
CA ILE A 1022 17.47 22.01 -2.38
C ILE A 1022 17.30 23.34 -3.13
N SER A 1023 16.95 24.41 -2.41
CA SER A 1023 16.85 25.78 -2.95
C SER A 1023 18.21 26.46 -3.07
N GLN A 1024 18.51 27.04 -4.22
CA GLN A 1024 19.71 27.87 -4.41
C GLN A 1024 19.55 29.25 -3.75
N PRO A 1025 20.61 29.83 -3.14
CA PRO A 1025 20.55 31.15 -2.52
C PRO A 1025 20.13 32.24 -3.52
N GLY A 1026 19.27 33.16 -3.08
CA GLY A 1026 18.76 34.27 -3.88
C GLY A 1026 17.78 33.89 -5.01
N ARG A 1027 17.38 32.62 -5.11
CA ARG A 1027 16.44 32.16 -6.16
C ARG A 1027 15.02 32.69 -5.97
N PHE A 1028 14.50 32.63 -4.74
CA PHE A 1028 13.14 33.02 -4.39
C PHE A 1028 13.12 34.34 -3.60
N GLY A 1029 11.94 34.92 -3.45
CA GLY A 1029 11.73 36.10 -2.62
C GLY A 1029 12.26 37.39 -3.23
N ALA A 1030 12.63 38.34 -2.38
CA ALA A 1030 12.99 39.70 -2.77
C ALA A 1030 14.26 39.75 -3.64
N LEU A 1031 15.30 38.98 -3.32
CA LEU A 1031 16.55 38.98 -4.10
C LEU A 1031 16.34 38.44 -5.52
N GLY A 1032 15.52 37.39 -5.66
CA GLY A 1032 15.19 36.80 -6.95
C GLY A 1032 14.19 37.64 -7.77
N SER A 1033 13.52 38.61 -7.15
CA SER A 1033 12.39 39.33 -7.74
C SER A 1033 12.82 40.36 -8.80
N PRO A 1034 12.35 40.24 -10.06
CA PRO A 1034 12.54 41.28 -11.08
C PRO A 1034 11.95 42.63 -10.66
N VAL A 1035 10.88 42.63 -9.88
CA VAL A 1035 10.28 43.87 -9.34
C VAL A 1035 11.26 44.54 -8.38
N MET A 1036 11.79 43.79 -7.42
CA MET A 1036 12.76 44.35 -6.45
C MET A 1036 14.04 44.81 -7.15
N GLN A 1037 14.57 44.04 -8.10
CA GLN A 1037 15.74 44.42 -8.89
C GLN A 1037 15.52 45.75 -9.64
N LYS A 1038 14.34 45.92 -10.25
CA LYS A 1038 13.95 47.17 -10.92
C LYS A 1038 13.88 48.34 -9.93
N LEU A 1039 13.29 48.14 -8.75
CA LEU A 1039 13.16 49.18 -7.73
C LEU A 1039 14.53 49.61 -7.19
N LEU A 1040 15.44 48.66 -6.96
CA LEU A 1040 16.81 48.92 -6.50
C LEU A 1040 17.67 49.61 -7.56
N ALA A 1041 17.45 49.31 -8.85
CA ALA A 1041 18.09 50.02 -9.95
C ALA A 1041 17.55 51.45 -10.15
N GLY A 1042 16.41 51.77 -9.52
CA GLY A 1042 15.71 53.04 -9.65
C GLY A 1042 14.54 52.98 -10.62
N HIS A 1043 13.43 53.63 -10.25
CA HIS A 1043 12.24 53.74 -11.08
C HIS A 1043 11.77 55.20 -11.18
N HIS A 1044 12.26 55.92 -12.20
CA HIS A 1044 12.04 57.35 -12.38
C HIS A 1044 12.51 58.15 -11.14
N GLU A 1045 11.61 58.92 -10.53
CA GLU A 1045 11.91 59.77 -9.37
C GLU A 1045 11.63 59.09 -8.03
N VAL A 1046 11.17 57.83 -8.04
CA VAL A 1046 10.85 57.08 -6.82
C VAL A 1046 12.13 56.73 -6.06
N LYS A 1047 12.16 57.07 -4.77
CA LYS A 1047 13.21 56.68 -3.83
C LYS A 1047 12.58 56.01 -2.61
N LEU A 1048 12.81 54.71 -2.48
CA LEU A 1048 12.32 53.96 -1.34
C LEU A 1048 13.20 54.25 -0.11
N THR A 1049 12.55 54.40 1.04
CA THR A 1049 13.26 54.41 2.33
C THR A 1049 13.68 52.99 2.71
N ALA A 1050 14.53 52.85 3.74
CA ALA A 1050 14.89 51.53 4.27
C ALA A 1050 13.65 50.75 4.75
N GLU A 1051 12.73 51.43 5.45
CA GLU A 1051 11.46 50.85 5.90
C GLU A 1051 10.57 50.43 4.72
N ASP A 1052 10.41 51.30 3.71
CA ASP A 1052 9.62 50.97 2.51
C ASP A 1052 10.20 49.73 1.79
N THR A 1053 11.53 49.61 1.77
CA THR A 1053 12.23 48.45 1.18
C THR A 1053 12.00 47.19 2.00
N GLU A 1054 12.11 47.27 3.32
CA GLU A 1054 11.88 46.15 4.24
C GLU A 1054 10.46 45.61 4.14
N ARG A 1055 9.44 46.48 4.04
CA ARG A 1055 8.04 46.06 3.88
C ARG A 1055 7.83 45.22 2.62
N LEU A 1056 8.35 45.70 1.48
CA LEU A 1056 8.28 44.98 0.21
C LEU A 1056 9.08 43.67 0.26
N ALA A 1057 10.29 43.70 0.82
CA ALA A 1057 11.14 42.53 0.95
C ALA A 1057 10.50 41.45 1.83
N THR A 1058 9.95 41.84 2.98
CA THR A 1058 9.27 40.95 3.92
C THR A 1058 8.11 40.21 3.27
N TRP A 1059 7.27 40.91 2.48
CA TRP A 1059 6.19 40.26 1.74
C TRP A 1059 6.71 39.26 0.69
N MET A 1060 7.68 39.66 -0.13
CA MET A 1060 8.24 38.78 -1.16
C MET A 1060 8.91 37.54 -0.54
N ASP A 1061 9.68 37.72 0.53
CA ASP A 1061 10.38 36.65 1.23
C ASP A 1061 9.42 35.74 2.03
N ALA A 1062 8.27 36.24 2.46
CA ALA A 1062 7.19 35.46 3.07
C ALA A 1062 6.33 34.73 2.03
N ASN A 1063 6.95 34.30 0.92
CA ASN A 1063 6.34 33.56 -0.18
C ASN A 1063 5.23 34.33 -0.92
N ALA A 1064 5.26 35.67 -0.89
CA ALA A 1064 4.29 36.54 -1.55
C ALA A 1064 2.82 36.26 -1.18
N LEU A 1065 2.57 35.88 0.07
CA LEU A 1065 1.22 35.63 0.59
C LEU A 1065 0.41 36.94 0.70
N PHE A 1066 -0.92 36.81 0.72
CA PHE A 1066 -1.85 37.93 0.87
C PHE A 1066 -2.44 37.99 2.29
N TYR A 1067 -2.88 36.84 2.80
CA TYR A 1067 -3.51 36.68 4.11
C TYR A 1067 -2.60 35.95 5.09
N GLY A 1068 -2.76 36.27 6.37
CA GLY A 1068 -2.07 35.65 7.52
C GLY A 1068 -3.02 34.81 8.37
N THR A 1069 -4.10 34.31 7.76
CA THR A 1069 -5.16 33.58 8.45
C THR A 1069 -5.91 32.65 7.49
N PHE A 1070 -6.38 31.53 8.03
CA PHE A 1070 -7.27 30.59 7.34
C PHE A 1070 -8.74 30.79 7.73
N ASP A 1071 -9.06 31.75 8.60
CA ASP A 1071 -10.44 32.11 8.96
C ASP A 1071 -11.03 33.08 7.90
N PRO A 1072 -12.12 32.71 7.19
CA PRO A 1072 -12.70 33.56 6.15
C PRO A 1072 -13.19 34.93 6.64
N ALA A 1073 -13.63 35.05 7.90
CA ALA A 1073 -14.06 36.33 8.44
C ALA A 1073 -12.86 37.25 8.69
N ASP A 1074 -11.75 36.71 9.18
CA ASP A 1074 -10.52 37.47 9.32
C ASP A 1074 -9.90 37.83 7.97
N GLN A 1075 -10.00 36.97 6.94
CA GLN A 1075 -9.60 37.32 5.57
C GLN A 1075 -10.41 38.51 5.04
N ALA A 1076 -11.73 38.55 5.25
CA ALA A 1076 -12.56 39.67 4.83
C ALA A 1076 -12.13 40.99 5.50
N ARG A 1077 -11.71 40.94 6.77
CA ARG A 1077 -11.18 42.09 7.50
C ARG A 1077 -9.80 42.53 6.99
N GLN A 1078 -8.88 41.58 6.76
CA GLN A 1078 -7.57 41.88 6.19
C GLN A 1078 -7.66 42.47 4.78
N LEU A 1079 -8.62 42.04 3.95
CA LEU A 1079 -8.89 42.62 2.62
C LEU A 1079 -9.23 44.11 2.68
N LEU A 1080 -9.85 44.55 3.78
CA LEU A 1080 -10.18 45.96 4.07
C LEU A 1080 -9.08 46.70 4.84
N ALA A 1081 -7.88 46.11 4.95
CA ALA A 1081 -6.75 46.63 5.73
C ALA A 1081 -7.07 46.82 7.23
N GLU A 1082 -7.85 45.92 7.82
CA GLU A 1082 -8.05 45.87 9.27
C GLU A 1082 -7.07 44.91 9.96
N HIS A 1083 -6.69 45.23 11.19
CA HIS A 1083 -5.90 44.34 12.06
C HIS A 1083 -6.76 43.20 12.63
N ILE A 1084 -6.14 42.05 12.82
CA ILE A 1084 -6.72 40.84 13.43
C ILE A 1084 -5.83 40.37 14.59
N GLU A 1085 -6.37 39.55 15.50
CA GLU A 1085 -5.64 39.11 16.71
C GLU A 1085 -4.64 37.97 16.45
N GLY A 1086 -4.76 37.25 15.33
CA GLY A 1086 -3.96 36.04 15.04
C GLY A 1086 -4.82 34.76 14.98
N PRO A 1087 -4.24 33.62 14.59
CA PRO A 1087 -4.99 32.37 14.48
C PRO A 1087 -5.36 31.78 15.85
N LYS A 1088 -6.57 31.24 15.97
CA LYS A 1088 -7.14 30.69 17.23
C LYS A 1088 -6.47 29.41 17.76
N LEU A 1089 -5.66 28.73 16.94
CA LEU A 1089 -5.02 27.46 17.28
C LEU A 1089 -3.70 27.62 18.05
N GLU A 1090 -3.34 28.86 18.39
CA GLU A 1090 -2.13 29.25 19.11
C GLU A 1090 -2.38 29.55 20.59
#